data_AF-A0A0J7I2Y3-F1
#
_entry.id   AF-A0A0J7I2Y3-F1
#
_cell.length_a   1.000
_cell.length_b   1.000
_cell.length_c   1.000
_cell.angle_alpha   90.00
_cell.angle_beta   90.00
_cell.angle_gamma   90.00
#
_symmetry.space_group_name_H-M   'P 1'
#
loop_
_entity.id
_entity.type
_entity.pdbx_description
1 polymer ?
#
loop_
_entity_poly.entity_id
_entity_poly.type
_entity_poly.pdbx_seq_one_letter_code
_entity_poly.pdbx_strand_id
1 'polypeptide(L)'
;MKKIYFIFLIILYAVCQAQIITFPDSNLKTKLLAASTANNIAQDINNNNIKIDTNLNNEIEVSEALSVYNLNLGNSPNQLTNLITNLSGIETFTNLKYLNIDYNNVTTVDATPFSNLEILHVSFNPITSLSANNLLQLKWLWCRSNQLTSLDISNLPNLEDFRCSGNQLTSLNLSNKPHLKLLYCAQNNLGSLNVTGLINLEHLDFSQNPISSINLSGITKLKAFSSMYTNIQTVDLNAQYNLKTIMVGNNPSLQYVFMKNGSYEDARNFQSVPNLKYVCIDTNNYLEPHYMQLHAVEGGNNFTVNSYCNFTPGGTVYTIQGNTKHDFNGNGCDSNDLNKSFQKFNIVGSGGIGSLTADNSGNYQLPVQTGSHTITPVIENPAYFNISPQSMSVNFPSQATPFTQNFCLTANGVHHDLETVIFPVTIARPGFDAQYKILYKNKGTSVQSGTLVFNYNNTIMNILSSSVAPNSQSPGTLNWNFSNLLPFETREITVTVHLNTPTQTPPLNSGAILQYNSQINGAQDDTPADNTFVLNQTVVNSFDPNDKTCLEGTLISQAKVGDYVHYMIRFENTGTANAQNIVVKDEIDTSKYDVSTLVALNGSHSFVTRTTGNNVEFIFENIQLPFDDANNDGYVSFKIKTKSTLAAGDSFSNKANIYFDYNAPIITNTYTTTVQNILAASEVINTKNDFSIYPNPVQDILYIRSNDEVTKAEIYDATGRILRTTGVKNNSVSVSDLKTGNYIIKIFTKSKTMTYQFIKA
;
A
#
# COMPACT_ATOMS: atom_id res chain seq x y z
N MET A 1 39.02 29.19 -88.80
CA MET A 1 37.86 29.19 -87.88
C MET A 1 37.02 27.91 -87.94
N LYS A 2 36.65 27.35 -89.12
CA LYS A 2 35.81 26.13 -89.21
C LYS A 2 36.39 24.85 -88.55
N LYS A 3 37.71 24.65 -88.52
CA LYS A 3 38.33 23.47 -87.88
C LYS A 3 38.33 23.52 -86.34
N ILE A 4 38.29 24.72 -85.74
CA ILE A 4 38.23 24.89 -84.27
C ILE A 4 36.82 24.58 -83.78
N TYR A 5 35.77 25.01 -84.50
CA TYR A 5 34.39 24.65 -84.17
C TYR A 5 34.11 23.16 -84.29
N PHE A 6 34.73 22.45 -85.25
CA PHE A 6 34.54 21.00 -85.39
C PHE A 6 35.22 20.21 -84.26
N ILE A 7 36.41 20.65 -83.80
CA ILE A 7 37.07 20.07 -82.62
C ILE A 7 36.30 20.43 -81.35
N PHE A 8 35.75 21.64 -81.24
CA PHE A 8 34.88 22.03 -80.12
C PHE A 8 33.55 21.23 -80.13
N LEU A 9 33.01 20.90 -81.31
CA LEU A 9 31.81 20.06 -81.46
C LEU A 9 32.07 18.59 -81.10
N ILE A 10 33.25 18.06 -81.45
CA ILE A 10 33.68 16.68 -81.09
C ILE A 10 34.02 16.58 -79.60
N ILE A 11 34.64 17.62 -79.02
CA ILE A 11 34.88 17.71 -77.57
C ILE A 11 33.54 17.88 -76.84
N LEU A 12 32.57 18.64 -77.37
CA LEU A 12 31.20 18.67 -76.82
C LEU A 12 30.51 17.30 -76.94
N TYR A 13 30.70 16.55 -78.04
CA TYR A 13 30.14 15.21 -78.22
C TYR A 13 30.76 14.16 -77.27
N ALA A 14 32.04 14.31 -76.93
CA ALA A 14 32.74 13.46 -75.97
C ALA A 14 32.41 13.78 -74.51
N VAL A 15 31.95 14.99 -74.22
CA VAL A 15 31.56 15.46 -72.86
C VAL A 15 30.05 15.30 -72.60
N CYS A 16 29.26 14.89 -73.60
CA CYS A 16 27.80 14.78 -73.52
C CYS A 16 27.26 13.34 -73.59
N GLN A 17 28.11 12.32 -73.42
CA GLN A 17 27.64 10.94 -73.21
C GLN A 17 27.09 10.85 -71.78
N ALA A 18 25.80 10.52 -71.65
CA ALA A 18 25.23 10.20 -70.35
C ALA A 18 26.00 9.01 -69.75
N GLN A 19 26.47 9.16 -68.50
CA GLN A 19 27.26 8.13 -67.85
C GLN A 19 26.34 6.96 -67.48
N ILE A 20 26.44 5.86 -68.23
CA ILE A 20 25.68 4.62 -67.98
C ILE A 20 26.21 3.95 -66.71
N ILE A 21 25.29 3.49 -65.86
CA ILE A 21 25.58 2.78 -64.61
C ILE A 21 25.65 1.27 -64.89
N THR A 22 26.70 0.62 -64.40
CA THR A 22 26.84 -0.84 -64.54
C THR A 22 26.22 -1.56 -63.34
N PHE A 23 25.30 -2.48 -63.61
CA PHE A 23 24.70 -3.35 -62.59
C PHE A 23 25.11 -4.81 -62.85
N PRO A 24 26.03 -5.38 -62.05
CA PRO A 24 26.47 -6.77 -62.21
C PRO A 24 25.35 -7.80 -61.94
N ASP A 25 24.38 -7.45 -61.10
CA ASP A 25 23.23 -8.28 -60.79
C ASP A 25 22.11 -8.07 -61.81
N SER A 26 21.78 -9.13 -62.56
CA SER A 26 20.76 -9.07 -63.60
C SER A 26 19.34 -8.89 -63.04
N ASN A 27 19.07 -9.39 -61.82
CA ASN A 27 17.77 -9.22 -61.17
C ASN A 27 17.59 -7.77 -60.73
N LEU A 28 18.65 -7.13 -60.22
CA LEU A 28 18.64 -5.70 -59.90
C LEU A 28 18.37 -4.86 -61.15
N LYS A 29 19.15 -5.05 -62.22
CA LYS A 29 18.96 -4.30 -63.48
C LYS A 29 17.54 -4.49 -64.02
N THR A 30 17.05 -5.73 -64.05
CA THR A 30 15.70 -6.05 -64.52
C THR A 30 14.64 -5.32 -63.69
N LYS A 31 14.80 -5.28 -62.35
CA LYS A 31 13.85 -4.63 -61.46
C LYS A 31 13.85 -3.11 -61.63
N LEU A 32 15.02 -2.49 -61.79
CA LEU A 32 15.13 -1.05 -62.08
C LEU A 32 14.48 -0.67 -63.42
N LEU A 33 14.73 -1.45 -64.48
CA LEU A 33 14.11 -1.24 -65.80
C LEU A 33 12.59 -1.47 -65.80
N ALA A 34 12.08 -2.30 -64.88
CA ALA A 34 10.65 -2.53 -64.71
C ALA A 34 9.92 -1.36 -64.02
N ALA A 35 10.64 -0.38 -63.46
CA ALA A 35 10.03 0.80 -62.85
C ALA A 35 9.12 1.53 -63.86
N SER A 36 7.92 1.89 -63.43
CA SER A 36 6.95 2.59 -64.28
C SER A 36 6.00 3.42 -63.43
N THR A 37 5.23 4.30 -64.08
CA THR A 37 4.16 5.05 -63.41
C THR A 37 3.05 4.17 -62.83
N ALA A 38 2.98 2.89 -63.24
CA ALA A 38 1.99 1.91 -62.77
C ALA A 38 2.45 1.08 -61.56
N ASN A 39 3.71 1.19 -61.12
CA ASN A 39 4.23 0.44 -59.97
C ASN A 39 5.03 1.33 -59.03
N ASN A 40 5.29 0.84 -57.82
CA ASN A 40 5.95 1.60 -56.75
C ASN A 40 7.46 1.30 -56.67
N ILE A 41 8.10 0.87 -57.76
CA ILE A 41 9.53 0.54 -57.74
C ILE A 41 10.37 1.81 -57.55
N ALA A 42 10.03 2.90 -58.23
CA ALA A 42 10.75 4.16 -58.15
C ALA A 42 9.78 5.35 -58.09
N GLN A 43 10.09 6.35 -57.27
CA GLN A 43 9.30 7.58 -57.17
C GLN A 43 10.17 8.84 -57.20
N ASP A 44 9.62 9.93 -57.70
CA ASP A 44 10.23 11.26 -57.70
C ASP A 44 10.10 11.98 -56.35
N ILE A 45 10.61 13.23 -56.28
CA ILE A 45 10.54 14.08 -55.08
C ILE A 45 9.11 14.37 -54.59
N ASN A 46 8.11 14.25 -55.46
CA ASN A 46 6.70 14.48 -55.15
C ASN A 46 5.96 13.16 -54.81
N ASN A 47 6.70 12.06 -54.65
CA ASN A 47 6.18 10.70 -54.43
C ASN A 47 5.32 10.15 -55.59
N ASN A 48 5.48 10.68 -56.81
CA ASN A 48 4.84 10.09 -57.98
C ASN A 48 5.68 8.91 -58.46
N ASN A 49 5.02 7.80 -58.80
CA ASN A 49 5.69 6.67 -59.45
C ASN A 49 6.27 7.10 -60.79
N ILE A 50 7.53 6.74 -61.06
CA ILE A 50 8.24 7.13 -62.29
C ILE A 50 8.84 5.90 -62.99
N LYS A 51 9.03 6.05 -64.29
CA LYS A 51 9.94 5.20 -65.04
C LYS A 51 11.35 5.75 -64.88
N ILE A 52 12.33 4.88 -64.55
CA ILE A 52 13.73 5.30 -64.41
C ILE A 52 14.38 5.47 -65.80
N ASP A 53 14.30 4.47 -66.67
CA ASP A 53 14.77 4.54 -68.07
C ASP A 53 13.84 5.46 -68.89
N THR A 54 14.13 6.75 -68.85
CA THR A 54 13.34 7.82 -69.47
C THR A 54 13.56 7.89 -70.98
N ASN A 55 14.74 7.50 -71.46
CA ASN A 55 15.12 7.57 -72.87
C ASN A 55 14.88 6.26 -73.65
N LEU A 56 14.47 5.19 -72.95
CA LEU A 56 14.09 3.88 -73.47
C LEU A 56 15.23 3.10 -74.13
N ASN A 57 16.47 3.31 -73.70
CA ASN A 57 17.63 2.61 -74.25
C ASN A 57 17.97 1.30 -73.52
N ASN A 58 17.19 0.90 -72.51
CA ASN A 58 17.41 -0.26 -71.63
C ASN A 58 18.68 -0.20 -70.77
N GLU A 59 19.26 0.98 -70.63
CA GLU A 59 20.30 1.31 -69.67
C GLU A 59 19.76 2.31 -68.65
N ILE A 60 20.44 2.45 -67.51
CA ILE A 60 20.14 3.51 -66.55
C ILE A 60 21.32 4.43 -66.48
N GLU A 61 21.09 5.74 -66.64
CA GLU A 61 22.16 6.73 -66.53
C GLU A 61 22.16 7.45 -65.19
N VAL A 62 23.30 8.05 -64.84
CA VAL A 62 23.46 8.82 -63.59
C VAL A 62 22.39 9.92 -63.47
N SER A 63 22.04 10.61 -64.56
CA SER A 63 20.98 11.63 -64.54
C SER A 63 19.59 11.06 -64.21
N GLU A 64 19.31 9.84 -64.64
CA GLU A 64 18.05 9.15 -64.36
C GLU A 64 17.99 8.67 -62.91
N ALA A 65 19.09 8.08 -62.42
CA ALA A 65 19.23 7.70 -61.02
C ALA A 65 19.04 8.87 -60.05
N LEU A 66 19.54 10.06 -60.40
CA LEU A 66 19.39 11.30 -59.60
C LEU A 66 17.94 11.81 -59.54
N SER A 67 17.05 11.36 -60.43
CA SER A 67 15.62 11.71 -60.38
C SER A 67 14.82 10.88 -59.37
N VAL A 68 15.40 9.80 -58.85
CA VAL A 68 14.74 8.87 -57.95
C VAL A 68 14.98 9.27 -56.48
N TYR A 69 13.88 9.38 -55.73
CA TYR A 69 13.89 9.73 -54.31
C TYR A 69 13.39 8.57 -53.43
N ASN A 70 12.51 7.71 -53.93
CA ASN A 70 12.11 6.48 -53.23
C ASN A 70 12.36 5.28 -54.12
N LEU A 71 13.08 4.28 -53.62
CA LEU A 71 13.41 3.06 -54.37
C LEU A 71 12.99 1.82 -53.58
N ASN A 72 12.11 1.01 -54.19
CA ASN A 72 11.61 -0.23 -53.63
C ASN A 72 12.10 -1.44 -54.44
N LEU A 73 13.14 -2.09 -53.90
CA LEU A 73 13.73 -3.31 -54.42
C LEU A 73 13.30 -4.55 -53.62
N GLY A 74 12.48 -4.39 -52.58
CA GLY A 74 12.03 -5.48 -51.72
C GLY A 74 11.15 -6.50 -52.46
N ASN A 75 11.19 -7.76 -52.04
CA ASN A 75 10.29 -8.81 -52.55
C ASN A 75 9.26 -9.24 -51.52
N SER A 76 8.35 -10.13 -51.94
CA SER A 76 7.39 -10.77 -51.04
C SER A 76 8.07 -11.85 -50.20
N PRO A 77 7.64 -12.09 -48.94
CA PRO A 77 8.13 -13.19 -48.12
C PRO A 77 8.04 -14.58 -48.79
N ASN A 78 7.12 -14.74 -49.74
CA ASN A 78 6.89 -16.01 -50.45
C ASN A 78 7.66 -16.11 -51.78
N GLN A 79 8.41 -15.08 -52.18
CA GLN A 79 9.14 -15.08 -53.43
C GLN A 79 10.53 -15.69 -53.24
N LEU A 80 10.80 -16.81 -53.93
CA LEU A 80 12.05 -17.56 -53.81
C LEU A 80 12.98 -17.42 -55.04
N THR A 81 12.54 -16.70 -56.07
CA THR A 81 13.27 -16.53 -57.33
C THR A 81 13.45 -15.04 -57.66
N ASN A 82 14.44 -14.74 -58.52
CA ASN A 82 14.81 -13.38 -58.93
C ASN A 82 15.23 -12.48 -57.76
N LEU A 83 15.90 -13.05 -56.75
CA LEU A 83 16.41 -12.32 -55.60
C LEU A 83 17.66 -11.54 -56.00
N ILE A 84 17.78 -10.31 -55.50
CA ILE A 84 18.96 -9.48 -55.67
C ILE A 84 20.04 -9.99 -54.72
N THR A 85 21.25 -10.16 -55.25
CA THR A 85 22.44 -10.64 -54.53
C THR A 85 23.52 -9.58 -54.42
N ASN A 86 23.56 -8.64 -55.37
CA ASN A 86 24.55 -7.56 -55.42
C ASN A 86 23.88 -6.23 -55.75
N LEU A 87 24.19 -5.21 -54.96
CA LEU A 87 23.65 -3.86 -55.08
C LEU A 87 24.55 -2.89 -55.87
N SER A 88 25.73 -3.28 -56.33
CA SER A 88 26.62 -2.39 -57.09
C SER A 88 25.90 -1.67 -58.23
N GLY A 89 26.11 -0.35 -58.29
CA GLY A 89 25.42 0.58 -59.19
C GLY A 89 24.42 1.47 -58.44
N ILE A 90 23.80 0.99 -57.35
CA ILE A 90 22.80 1.81 -56.61
C ILE A 90 23.41 3.01 -55.90
N GLU A 91 24.72 3.02 -55.63
CA GLU A 91 25.42 4.13 -54.97
C GLU A 91 25.31 5.46 -55.73
N THR A 92 24.89 5.42 -57.00
CA THR A 92 24.64 6.59 -57.86
C THR A 92 23.29 7.26 -57.60
N PHE A 93 22.37 6.60 -56.88
CA PHE A 93 21.04 7.11 -56.52
C PHE A 93 21.15 8.00 -55.25
N THR A 94 21.94 9.06 -55.29
CA THR A 94 22.32 9.83 -54.10
C THR A 94 21.21 10.71 -53.49
N ASN A 95 20.09 10.89 -54.21
CA ASN A 95 18.92 11.66 -53.75
C ASN A 95 17.88 10.82 -52.98
N LEU A 96 18.17 9.54 -52.74
CA LEU A 96 17.22 8.66 -52.04
C LEU A 96 16.90 9.16 -50.63
N LYS A 97 15.59 9.17 -50.33
CA LYS A 97 14.95 9.34 -49.02
C LYS A 97 14.39 8.03 -48.48
N TYR A 98 14.01 7.10 -49.37
CA TYR A 98 13.53 5.77 -49.01
C TYR A 98 14.24 4.71 -49.82
N LEU A 99 14.75 3.68 -49.15
CA LEU A 99 15.34 2.50 -49.78
C LEU A 99 14.81 1.23 -49.09
N ASN A 100 14.18 0.36 -49.87
CA ASN A 100 13.74 -0.96 -49.41
C ASN A 100 14.41 -2.07 -50.21
N ILE A 101 15.08 -2.98 -49.52
CA ILE A 101 15.77 -4.16 -50.06
C ILE A 101 15.31 -5.43 -49.31
N ASP A 102 14.18 -5.38 -48.59
CA ASP A 102 13.66 -6.52 -47.82
C ASP A 102 13.48 -7.79 -48.66
N TYR A 103 13.66 -8.96 -48.06
CA TYR A 103 13.45 -10.26 -48.72
C TYR A 103 14.27 -10.42 -50.01
N ASN A 104 15.59 -10.24 -49.89
CA ASN A 104 16.55 -10.50 -50.96
C ASN A 104 17.65 -11.47 -50.45
N ASN A 105 18.72 -11.64 -51.21
CA ASN A 105 19.85 -12.48 -50.84
C ASN A 105 21.17 -11.67 -50.81
N VAL A 106 21.08 -10.42 -50.33
CA VAL A 106 22.23 -9.50 -50.23
C VAL A 106 23.03 -9.80 -48.96
N THR A 107 24.36 -9.86 -49.08
CA THR A 107 25.25 -10.18 -47.95
C THR A 107 25.92 -8.95 -47.32
N THR A 108 26.02 -7.84 -48.05
CA THR A 108 26.58 -6.57 -47.57
C THR A 108 25.79 -5.39 -48.12
N VAL A 109 25.62 -4.36 -47.30
CA VAL A 109 24.97 -3.11 -47.71
C VAL A 109 25.83 -1.94 -47.25
N ASP A 110 26.20 -1.07 -48.18
CA ASP A 110 26.77 0.24 -47.90
C ASP A 110 25.73 1.32 -48.22
N ALA A 111 25.16 1.91 -47.17
CA ALA A 111 24.17 2.98 -47.29
C ALA A 111 24.79 4.38 -47.19
N THR A 112 26.11 4.50 -46.96
CA THR A 112 26.78 5.79 -46.78
C THR A 112 26.65 6.78 -47.95
N PRO A 113 26.44 6.35 -49.23
CA PRO A 113 26.17 7.29 -50.32
C PRO A 113 24.83 8.04 -50.20
N PHE A 114 23.87 7.51 -49.43
CA PHE A 114 22.49 8.02 -49.37
C PHE A 114 22.30 9.06 -48.26
N SER A 115 23.05 10.16 -48.31
CA SER A 115 23.04 11.18 -47.23
C SER A 115 21.67 11.79 -46.89
N ASN A 116 20.71 11.71 -47.81
CA ASN A 116 19.32 12.19 -47.63
C ASN A 116 18.34 11.12 -47.13
N LEU A 117 18.82 9.90 -46.85
CA LEU A 117 17.97 8.78 -46.53
C LEU A 117 17.24 8.99 -45.20
N GLU A 118 15.92 8.89 -45.23
CA GLU A 118 15.04 8.97 -44.07
C GLU A 118 14.59 7.57 -43.61
N ILE A 119 14.47 6.62 -44.53
CA ILE A 119 13.97 5.26 -44.27
C ILE A 119 14.83 4.22 -44.99
N LEU A 120 15.36 3.26 -44.24
CA LEU A 120 16.14 2.12 -44.76
C LEU A 120 15.55 0.79 -44.27
N HIS A 121 15.07 -0.02 -45.22
CA HIS A 121 14.60 -1.38 -44.96
C HIS A 121 15.52 -2.39 -45.66
N VAL A 122 16.13 -3.28 -44.88
CA VAL A 122 17.07 -4.33 -45.32
C VAL A 122 16.83 -5.65 -44.56
N SER A 123 15.61 -5.86 -44.08
CA SER A 123 15.21 -7.03 -43.31
C SER A 123 15.16 -8.30 -44.17
N PHE A 124 15.29 -9.46 -43.55
CA PHE A 124 15.21 -10.77 -44.22
C PHE A 124 16.20 -10.91 -45.38
N ASN A 125 17.46 -10.65 -45.09
CA ASN A 125 18.60 -10.90 -45.97
C ASN A 125 19.69 -11.66 -45.17
N PRO A 126 20.70 -12.26 -45.81
CA PRO A 126 21.87 -12.80 -45.12
C PRO A 126 22.95 -11.71 -44.88
N ILE A 127 22.59 -10.48 -44.49
CA ILE A 127 23.56 -9.39 -44.35
C ILE A 127 24.48 -9.65 -43.15
N THR A 128 25.78 -9.66 -43.41
CA THR A 128 26.83 -9.76 -42.38
C THR A 128 27.45 -8.41 -42.03
N SER A 129 27.34 -7.42 -42.94
CA SER A 129 27.85 -6.06 -42.74
C SER A 129 26.91 -5.01 -43.33
N LEU A 130 26.49 -4.06 -42.50
CA LEU A 130 25.69 -2.90 -42.87
C LEU A 130 26.43 -1.62 -42.45
N SER A 131 26.85 -0.83 -43.43
CA SER A 131 27.43 0.50 -43.19
C SER A 131 26.34 1.57 -43.31
N ALA A 132 25.94 2.15 -42.19
CA ALA A 132 24.90 3.19 -42.12
C ALA A 132 25.38 4.46 -41.41
N ASN A 133 26.69 4.71 -41.40
CA ASN A 133 27.27 5.85 -40.70
C ASN A 133 26.95 7.18 -41.41
N ASN A 134 26.76 8.25 -40.63
CA ASN A 134 26.51 9.62 -41.09
C ASN A 134 25.19 9.84 -41.86
N LEU A 135 24.20 8.97 -41.70
CA LEU A 135 22.84 9.19 -42.24
C LEU A 135 22.03 10.09 -41.30
N LEU A 136 22.36 11.38 -41.27
CA LEU A 136 21.82 12.34 -40.31
C LEU A 136 20.29 12.53 -40.40
N GLN A 137 19.68 12.20 -41.55
CA GLN A 137 18.24 12.30 -41.76
C GLN A 137 17.49 11.00 -41.47
N LEU A 138 18.19 9.91 -41.15
CA LEU A 138 17.58 8.60 -41.01
C LEU A 138 16.67 8.54 -39.77
N LYS A 139 15.39 8.29 -40.01
CA LYS A 139 14.35 8.14 -38.99
C LYS A 139 14.05 6.67 -38.74
N TRP A 140 13.99 5.84 -39.77
CA TRP A 140 13.63 4.43 -39.65
C TRP A 140 14.73 3.51 -40.20
N LEU A 141 15.16 2.56 -39.39
CA LEU A 141 16.12 1.53 -39.77
C LEU A 141 15.60 0.15 -39.41
N TRP A 142 15.23 -0.64 -40.42
CA TRP A 142 14.71 -1.99 -40.26
C TRP A 142 15.67 -3.01 -40.89
N CYS A 143 16.39 -3.72 -40.05
CA CYS A 143 17.38 -4.73 -40.42
C CYS A 143 17.13 -6.08 -39.73
N ARG A 144 15.86 -6.44 -39.53
CA ARG A 144 15.46 -7.68 -38.85
C ARG A 144 15.89 -8.92 -39.64
N SER A 145 16.13 -10.03 -38.95
CA SER A 145 16.43 -11.34 -39.54
C SER A 145 17.59 -11.27 -40.53
N ASN A 146 18.76 -10.87 -40.01
CA ASN A 146 20.04 -10.82 -40.72
C ASN A 146 21.13 -11.57 -39.92
N GLN A 147 22.39 -11.44 -40.32
CA GLN A 147 23.54 -12.08 -39.67
C GLN A 147 24.51 -11.04 -39.10
N LEU A 148 24.01 -9.86 -38.70
CA LEU A 148 24.84 -8.78 -38.17
C LEU A 148 25.42 -9.17 -36.81
N THR A 149 26.74 -9.13 -36.68
CA THR A 149 27.45 -9.31 -35.40
C THR A 149 27.73 -7.98 -34.71
N SER A 150 27.76 -6.89 -35.48
CA SER A 150 27.88 -5.51 -35.00
C SER A 150 27.11 -4.56 -35.92
N LEU A 151 26.69 -3.43 -35.37
CA LEU A 151 26.05 -2.36 -36.13
C LEU A 151 26.33 -1.02 -35.43
N ASP A 152 27.01 -0.12 -36.12
CA ASP A 152 27.24 1.23 -35.62
C ASP A 152 26.07 2.14 -36.02
N ILE A 153 25.41 2.70 -35.01
CA ILE A 153 24.32 3.68 -35.15
C ILE A 153 24.63 4.97 -34.39
N SER A 154 25.87 5.17 -33.94
CA SER A 154 26.26 6.30 -33.09
C SER A 154 25.86 7.64 -33.70
N ASN A 155 26.05 7.81 -35.01
CA ASN A 155 25.77 9.03 -35.77
C ASN A 155 24.39 9.07 -36.46
N LEU A 156 23.37 8.41 -35.88
CA LEU A 156 21.97 8.46 -36.34
C LEU A 156 21.08 9.23 -35.35
N PRO A 157 21.23 10.56 -35.20
CA PRO A 157 20.60 11.31 -34.11
C PRO A 157 19.07 11.41 -34.20
N ASN A 158 18.51 11.30 -35.40
CA ASN A 158 17.08 11.48 -35.68
C ASN A 158 16.29 10.16 -35.74
N LEU A 159 16.89 9.05 -35.29
CA LEU A 159 16.25 7.73 -35.34
C LEU A 159 15.01 7.67 -34.42
N GLU A 160 13.88 7.28 -34.99
CA GLU A 160 12.57 7.15 -34.32
C GLU A 160 12.11 5.70 -34.20
N ASP A 161 12.39 4.85 -35.20
CA ASP A 161 12.02 3.43 -35.23
C ASP A 161 13.23 2.59 -35.62
N PHE A 162 13.69 1.77 -34.68
CA PHE A 162 14.84 0.89 -34.87
C PHE A 162 14.49 -0.57 -34.61
N ARG A 163 14.69 -1.38 -35.65
CA ARG A 163 14.30 -2.80 -35.66
C ARG A 163 15.46 -3.66 -36.13
N CYS A 164 16.14 -4.29 -35.18
CA CYS A 164 17.29 -5.16 -35.43
C CYS A 164 17.09 -6.59 -34.89
N SER A 165 15.84 -7.00 -34.65
CA SER A 165 15.52 -8.32 -34.12
C SER A 165 16.03 -9.46 -35.02
N GLY A 166 16.47 -10.58 -34.43
CA GLY A 166 16.93 -11.75 -35.19
C GLY A 166 18.28 -11.52 -35.86
N ASN A 167 19.26 -11.07 -35.08
CA ASN A 167 20.65 -10.88 -35.50
C ASN A 167 21.59 -11.56 -34.47
N GLN A 168 22.89 -11.29 -34.55
CA GLN A 168 23.91 -11.86 -33.66
C GLN A 168 24.61 -10.76 -32.84
N LEU A 169 23.94 -9.62 -32.62
CA LEU A 169 24.52 -8.47 -31.93
C LEU A 169 24.83 -8.80 -30.47
N THR A 170 26.04 -8.50 -30.02
CA THR A 170 26.49 -8.67 -28.63
C THR A 170 26.41 -7.38 -27.81
N SER A 171 26.36 -6.24 -28.49
CA SER A 171 26.20 -4.92 -27.89
C SER A 171 25.38 -4.00 -28.79
N LEU A 172 24.74 -3.01 -28.18
CA LEU A 172 24.01 -1.98 -28.90
C LEU A 172 24.17 -0.62 -28.20
N ASN A 173 24.78 0.34 -28.89
CA ASN A 173 24.98 1.68 -28.37
C ASN A 173 23.82 2.60 -28.77
N LEU A 174 22.95 2.92 -27.80
CA LEU A 174 21.78 3.78 -27.97
C LEU A 174 22.00 5.22 -27.47
N SER A 175 23.25 5.60 -27.18
CA SER A 175 23.56 6.96 -26.76
C SER A 175 23.15 7.97 -27.83
N ASN A 176 22.67 9.13 -27.38
CA ASN A 176 22.25 10.23 -28.24
C ASN A 176 21.18 9.82 -29.27
N LYS A 177 20.11 9.13 -28.82
CA LYS A 177 18.91 8.82 -29.61
C LYS A 177 17.63 9.39 -28.97
N PRO A 178 17.57 10.72 -28.73
CA PRO A 178 16.49 11.34 -27.94
C PRO A 178 15.11 11.23 -28.61
N HIS A 179 15.06 10.96 -29.92
CA HIS A 179 13.83 10.84 -30.69
C HIS A 179 13.33 9.39 -30.83
N LEU A 180 14.05 8.40 -30.31
CA LEU A 180 13.68 6.99 -30.47
C LEU A 180 12.37 6.68 -29.75
N LYS A 181 11.39 6.17 -30.49
CA LYS A 181 10.05 5.78 -30.00
C LYS A 181 9.88 4.27 -29.98
N LEU A 182 10.43 3.57 -30.97
CA LEU A 182 10.26 2.13 -31.14
C LEU A 182 11.62 1.45 -31.19
N LEU A 183 11.86 0.53 -30.26
CA LEU A 183 13.07 -0.29 -30.22
C LEU A 183 12.70 -1.77 -30.15
N TYR A 184 13.03 -2.49 -31.22
CA TYR A 184 12.88 -3.94 -31.32
C TYR A 184 14.24 -4.59 -31.59
N CYS A 185 14.84 -5.16 -30.55
CA CYS A 185 16.15 -5.81 -30.59
C CYS A 185 16.11 -7.27 -30.09
N ALA A 186 14.92 -7.88 -30.06
CA ALA A 186 14.72 -9.27 -29.68
C ALA A 186 15.57 -10.26 -30.50
N GLN A 187 15.85 -11.46 -29.98
CA GLN A 187 16.62 -12.50 -30.67
C GLN A 187 18.01 -12.01 -31.11
N ASN A 188 18.81 -11.59 -30.12
CA ASN A 188 20.22 -11.22 -30.27
C ASN A 188 21.02 -11.84 -29.09
N ASN A 189 22.30 -11.48 -28.97
CA ASN A 189 23.19 -11.95 -27.92
C ASN A 189 23.55 -10.82 -26.93
N LEU A 190 22.63 -9.87 -26.71
CA LEU A 190 22.88 -8.71 -25.84
C LEU A 190 22.94 -9.14 -24.37
N GLY A 191 24.12 -8.98 -23.74
CA GLY A 191 24.27 -9.21 -22.29
C GLY A 191 23.76 -8.05 -21.42
N SER A 192 23.62 -6.86 -22.01
CA SER A 192 23.10 -5.66 -21.36
C SER A 192 22.47 -4.72 -22.38
N LEU A 193 21.59 -3.84 -21.91
CA LEU A 193 20.96 -2.81 -22.73
C LEU A 193 20.78 -1.53 -21.91
N ASN A 194 21.35 -0.43 -22.38
CA ASN A 194 21.16 0.88 -21.76
C ASN A 194 20.14 1.70 -22.56
N VAL A 195 18.97 1.94 -21.97
CA VAL A 195 17.89 2.75 -22.55
C VAL A 195 17.73 4.10 -21.83
N THR A 196 18.63 4.44 -20.90
CA THR A 196 18.56 5.71 -20.19
C THR A 196 18.70 6.88 -21.17
N GLY A 197 17.89 7.92 -20.99
CA GLY A 197 17.84 9.07 -21.90
C GLY A 197 16.93 8.90 -23.13
N LEU A 198 16.37 7.71 -23.38
CA LEU A 198 15.35 7.50 -24.43
C LEU A 198 13.95 7.96 -23.97
N ILE A 199 13.83 9.23 -23.57
CA ILE A 199 12.63 9.80 -22.94
C ILE A 199 11.35 9.75 -23.78
N ASN A 200 11.47 9.48 -25.09
CA ASN A 200 10.37 9.33 -26.02
C ASN A 200 10.03 7.87 -26.36
N LEU A 201 10.69 6.89 -25.73
CA LEU A 201 10.48 5.48 -26.02
C LEU A 201 9.07 5.04 -25.60
N GLU A 202 8.33 4.50 -26.56
CA GLU A 202 6.95 4.02 -26.40
C GLU A 202 6.89 2.48 -26.46
N HIS A 203 7.77 1.84 -27.23
CA HIS A 203 7.81 0.37 -27.36
C HIS A 203 9.24 -0.13 -27.17
N LEU A 204 9.40 -1.10 -26.27
CA LEU A 204 10.66 -1.76 -26.00
C LEU A 204 10.46 -3.28 -26.02
N ASP A 205 11.15 -3.96 -26.94
CA ASP A 205 11.23 -5.41 -26.99
C ASP A 205 12.68 -5.87 -27.14
N PHE A 206 13.18 -6.51 -26.10
CA PHE A 206 14.51 -7.15 -26.06
C PHE A 206 14.43 -8.64 -25.77
N SER A 207 13.27 -9.26 -26.01
CA SER A 207 13.05 -10.68 -25.75
C SER A 207 14.11 -11.59 -26.38
N GLN A 208 14.38 -12.76 -25.82
CA GLN A 208 15.40 -13.69 -26.32
C GLN A 208 16.79 -13.03 -26.40
N ASN A 209 17.19 -12.35 -25.32
CA ASN A 209 18.55 -11.87 -25.08
C ASN A 209 18.97 -12.25 -23.65
N PRO A 210 20.26 -12.53 -23.38
CA PRO A 210 20.75 -12.91 -22.05
C PRO A 210 20.84 -11.75 -21.05
N ILE A 211 19.96 -10.75 -21.14
CA ILE A 211 19.91 -9.57 -20.25
C ILE A 211 19.39 -9.96 -18.87
N SER A 212 20.08 -9.53 -17.81
CA SER A 212 19.74 -9.82 -16.41
C SER A 212 19.10 -8.66 -15.65
N SER A 213 19.22 -7.43 -16.15
CA SER A 213 18.60 -6.24 -15.56
C SER A 213 18.36 -5.16 -16.61
N ILE A 214 17.38 -4.29 -16.35
CA ILE A 214 17.06 -3.14 -17.19
C ILE A 214 16.72 -1.95 -16.29
N ASN A 215 17.19 -0.76 -16.65
CA ASN A 215 16.83 0.49 -15.98
C ASN A 215 15.87 1.28 -16.88
N LEU A 216 14.63 1.44 -16.44
CA LEU A 216 13.56 2.15 -17.14
C LEU A 216 13.28 3.55 -16.55
N SER A 217 14.16 4.04 -15.68
CA SER A 217 14.02 5.37 -15.08
C SER A 217 14.00 6.46 -16.16
N GLY A 218 13.02 7.36 -16.07
CA GLY A 218 12.80 8.44 -17.03
C GLY A 218 12.05 8.04 -18.32
N ILE A 219 11.72 6.75 -18.51
CA ILE A 219 11.03 6.26 -19.71
C ILE A 219 9.50 6.22 -19.49
N THR A 220 8.90 7.38 -19.21
CA THR A 220 7.50 7.48 -18.74
C THR A 220 6.45 7.36 -19.86
N LYS A 221 6.87 7.41 -21.13
CA LYS A 221 6.00 7.25 -22.31
C LYS A 221 5.82 5.80 -22.76
N LEU A 222 6.44 4.83 -22.09
CA LEU A 222 6.38 3.44 -22.49
C LEU A 222 4.94 2.92 -22.44
N LYS A 223 4.50 2.34 -23.56
CA LYS A 223 3.19 1.72 -23.77
C LYS A 223 3.28 0.20 -23.85
N ALA A 224 4.39 -0.32 -24.38
CA ALA A 224 4.61 -1.74 -24.53
C ALA A 224 6.02 -2.14 -24.06
N PHE A 225 6.09 -3.13 -23.18
CA PHE A 225 7.32 -3.71 -22.66
C PHE A 225 7.34 -5.22 -22.87
N SER A 226 8.41 -5.74 -23.49
CA SER A 226 8.62 -7.16 -23.68
C SER A 226 10.04 -7.57 -23.33
N SER A 227 10.15 -8.56 -22.45
CA SER A 227 11.40 -9.14 -21.97
C SER A 227 11.29 -10.67 -21.87
N MET A 228 10.55 -11.31 -22.76
CA MET A 228 10.35 -12.77 -22.72
C MET A 228 11.66 -13.50 -23.00
N TYR A 229 11.88 -14.67 -22.39
CA TYR A 229 13.10 -15.47 -22.62
C TYR A 229 14.41 -14.68 -22.33
N THR A 230 14.48 -14.03 -21.18
CA THR A 230 15.66 -13.31 -20.69
C THR A 230 16.10 -13.85 -19.32
N ASN A 231 17.18 -13.30 -18.76
CA ASN A 231 17.70 -13.66 -17.44
C ASN A 231 17.27 -12.65 -16.36
N ILE A 232 16.26 -11.81 -16.64
CA ILE A 232 15.86 -10.73 -15.77
C ILE A 232 15.27 -11.26 -14.46
N GLN A 233 15.70 -10.69 -13.33
CA GLN A 233 15.22 -11.07 -11.99
C GLN A 233 14.13 -10.13 -11.47
N THR A 234 14.24 -8.85 -11.83
CA THR A 234 13.34 -7.79 -11.39
C THR A 234 12.96 -6.92 -12.57
N VAL A 235 11.66 -6.69 -12.73
CA VAL A 235 11.10 -5.73 -13.69
C VAL A 235 10.43 -4.62 -12.89
N ASP A 236 11.01 -3.41 -12.90
CA ASP A 236 10.39 -2.23 -12.29
C ASP A 236 9.78 -1.34 -13.37
N LEU A 237 8.46 -1.25 -13.34
CA LEU A 237 7.58 -0.53 -14.25
C LEU A 237 6.73 0.52 -13.52
N ASN A 238 7.01 0.84 -12.25
CA ASN A 238 6.19 1.78 -11.46
C ASN A 238 6.09 3.17 -12.10
N ALA A 239 7.11 3.59 -12.85
CA ALA A 239 7.15 4.91 -13.50
C ALA A 239 6.51 4.92 -14.92
N GLN A 240 6.04 3.77 -15.41
CA GLN A 240 5.49 3.62 -16.77
C GLN A 240 3.98 3.86 -16.78
N TYR A 241 3.57 5.11 -16.54
CA TYR A 241 2.16 5.49 -16.37
C TYR A 241 1.26 5.29 -17.59
N ASN A 242 1.85 5.05 -18.76
CA ASN A 242 1.14 4.83 -20.03
C ASN A 242 1.16 3.36 -20.47
N LEU A 243 1.61 2.44 -19.62
CA LEU A 243 1.75 1.03 -19.98
C LEU A 243 0.39 0.43 -20.37
N LYS A 244 0.41 -0.41 -21.40
CA LYS A 244 -0.76 -1.13 -21.93
C LYS A 244 -0.45 -2.61 -22.14
N THR A 245 0.79 -2.92 -22.49
CA THR A 245 1.21 -4.28 -22.79
C THR A 245 2.47 -4.63 -21.99
N ILE A 246 2.40 -5.76 -21.28
CA ILE A 246 3.54 -6.37 -20.59
C ILE A 246 3.68 -7.84 -20.99
N MET A 247 4.84 -8.19 -21.54
CA MET A 247 5.16 -9.55 -21.95
C MET A 247 6.45 -10.01 -21.25
N VAL A 248 6.29 -10.68 -20.12
CA VAL A 248 7.39 -11.15 -19.25
C VAL A 248 7.37 -12.67 -19.06
N GLY A 249 6.59 -13.39 -19.86
CA GLY A 249 6.55 -14.85 -19.83
C GLY A 249 7.86 -15.51 -20.27
N ASN A 250 8.01 -16.78 -19.89
CA ASN A 250 9.16 -17.64 -20.14
C ASN A 250 10.46 -17.05 -19.58
N ASN A 251 10.38 -16.45 -18.39
CA ASN A 251 11.54 -15.96 -17.64
C ASN A 251 11.73 -16.81 -16.38
N PRO A 252 12.56 -17.86 -16.42
CA PRO A 252 12.80 -18.70 -15.24
C PRO A 252 13.53 -17.97 -14.12
N SER A 253 14.24 -16.87 -14.39
CA SER A 253 14.95 -16.10 -13.35
C SER A 253 14.11 -14.98 -12.71
N LEU A 254 12.94 -14.66 -13.27
CA LEU A 254 12.10 -13.54 -12.82
C LEU A 254 11.51 -13.84 -11.45
N GLN A 255 11.72 -12.93 -10.50
CA GLN A 255 11.26 -13.04 -9.11
C GLN A 255 10.31 -11.90 -8.73
N TYR A 256 10.51 -10.69 -9.27
CA TYR A 256 9.76 -9.50 -8.87
C TYR A 256 9.29 -8.71 -10.10
N VAL A 257 8.01 -8.33 -10.11
CA VAL A 257 7.46 -7.39 -11.08
C VAL A 257 6.77 -6.27 -10.32
N PHE A 258 7.24 -5.03 -10.51
CA PHE A 258 6.61 -3.86 -9.91
C PHE A 258 5.91 -3.05 -10.99
N MET A 259 4.58 -3.03 -10.97
CA MET A 259 3.76 -2.39 -11.99
C MET A 259 2.61 -1.60 -11.36
N LYS A 260 2.86 -0.98 -10.20
CA LYS A 260 1.94 -0.03 -9.57
C LYS A 260 2.12 1.35 -10.21
N ASN A 261 1.71 1.45 -11.46
CA ASN A 261 1.99 2.58 -12.35
C ASN A 261 0.74 3.42 -12.66
N GLY A 262 -0.40 3.13 -12.03
CA GLY A 262 -1.66 3.84 -12.23
C GLY A 262 -2.29 3.60 -13.60
N SER A 263 -1.74 2.70 -14.40
CA SER A 263 -2.21 2.37 -15.73
C SER A 263 -3.08 1.10 -15.70
N TYR A 264 -3.75 0.83 -16.82
CA TYR A 264 -4.49 -0.40 -17.03
C TYR A 264 -3.82 -1.13 -18.18
N GLU A 265 -3.21 -2.28 -17.89
CA GLU A 265 -2.54 -3.14 -18.85
C GLU A 265 -3.51 -4.15 -19.48
N ASP A 266 -3.93 -3.86 -20.71
CA ASP A 266 -4.87 -4.67 -21.50
C ASP A 266 -4.31 -6.07 -21.85
N ALA A 267 -3.02 -6.16 -22.14
CA ALA A 267 -2.38 -7.38 -22.64
C ALA A 267 -1.21 -7.79 -21.75
N ARG A 268 -1.30 -9.01 -21.18
CA ARG A 268 -0.35 -9.49 -20.17
C ARG A 268 0.04 -10.94 -20.44
N ASN A 269 1.34 -11.22 -20.40
CA ASN A 269 1.86 -12.58 -20.48
C ASN A 269 2.84 -12.84 -19.33
N PHE A 270 2.44 -13.73 -18.42
CA PHE A 270 3.23 -14.26 -17.30
C PHE A 270 3.37 -15.80 -17.39
N GLN A 271 3.23 -16.39 -18.58
CA GLN A 271 3.36 -17.84 -18.73
C GLN A 271 4.77 -18.30 -18.36
N SER A 272 4.92 -19.45 -17.68
CA SER A 272 6.23 -20.07 -17.42
C SER A 272 7.23 -19.18 -16.67
N VAL A 273 6.84 -18.63 -15.52
CA VAL A 273 7.70 -17.83 -14.60
C VAL A 273 7.87 -18.53 -13.23
N PRO A 274 8.48 -19.74 -13.19
CA PRO A 274 8.49 -20.62 -12.01
C PRO A 274 9.06 -20.04 -10.70
N ASN A 275 9.87 -18.98 -10.78
CA ASN A 275 10.51 -18.36 -9.62
C ASN A 275 9.88 -17.01 -9.24
N LEU A 276 8.74 -16.63 -9.85
CA LEU A 276 8.04 -15.41 -9.50
C LEU A 276 7.58 -15.48 -8.05
N LYS A 277 7.91 -14.45 -7.26
CA LYS A 277 7.60 -14.37 -5.82
C LYS A 277 6.59 -13.28 -5.53
N TYR A 278 6.67 -12.16 -6.26
CA TYR A 278 5.84 -11.00 -5.97
C TYR A 278 5.54 -10.17 -7.22
N VAL A 279 4.28 -9.75 -7.33
CA VAL A 279 3.81 -8.79 -8.34
C VAL A 279 3.14 -7.63 -7.61
N CYS A 280 3.74 -6.45 -7.70
CA CYS A 280 3.12 -5.23 -7.21
C CYS A 280 2.21 -4.63 -8.27
N ILE A 281 0.95 -4.39 -7.92
CA ILE A 281 -0.07 -3.86 -8.84
C ILE A 281 -0.79 -2.65 -8.24
N ASP A 282 -1.52 -1.93 -9.07
CA ASP A 282 -2.52 -0.97 -8.62
C ASP A 282 -3.74 -1.68 -8.02
N THR A 283 -4.12 -1.29 -6.80
CA THR A 283 -5.33 -1.78 -6.11
C THR A 283 -6.51 -0.86 -6.41
N ASN A 284 -7.31 -1.23 -7.40
CA ASN A 284 -8.66 -0.72 -7.56
C ASN A 284 -9.63 -1.86 -7.84
N ASN A 285 -10.92 -1.62 -7.60
CA ASN A 285 -11.98 -2.64 -7.66
C ASN A 285 -12.08 -3.38 -9.02
N TYR A 286 -11.49 -2.83 -10.09
CA TYR A 286 -11.48 -3.44 -11.43
C TYR A 286 -10.23 -4.29 -11.69
N LEU A 287 -9.08 -3.86 -11.17
CA LEU A 287 -7.78 -4.46 -11.46
C LEU A 287 -7.48 -5.69 -10.60
N GLU A 288 -7.81 -5.65 -9.30
CA GLU A 288 -7.44 -6.70 -8.35
C GLU A 288 -7.98 -8.09 -8.76
N PRO A 289 -9.28 -8.25 -9.12
CA PRO A 289 -9.79 -9.55 -9.58
C PRO A 289 -9.16 -10.03 -10.89
N HIS A 290 -8.77 -9.10 -11.76
CA HIS A 290 -8.19 -9.41 -13.06
C HIS A 290 -6.72 -9.84 -12.94
N TYR A 291 -5.99 -9.33 -11.96
CA TYR A 291 -4.63 -9.76 -11.61
C TYR A 291 -4.62 -11.06 -10.79
N MET A 292 -5.66 -11.31 -9.98
CA MET A 292 -5.85 -12.59 -9.31
C MET A 292 -6.08 -13.77 -10.27
N GLN A 293 -6.49 -13.52 -11.52
CA GLN A 293 -6.53 -14.54 -12.58
C GLN A 293 -5.14 -15.00 -13.04
N LEU A 294 -4.07 -14.25 -12.77
CA LEU A 294 -2.70 -14.71 -13.06
C LEU A 294 -2.39 -16.03 -12.33
N HIS A 295 -2.91 -16.22 -11.11
CA HIS A 295 -2.79 -17.48 -10.37
C HIS A 295 -3.38 -18.69 -11.11
N ALA A 296 -4.47 -18.49 -11.87
CA ALA A 296 -5.15 -19.56 -12.58
C ALA A 296 -4.42 -19.98 -13.88
N VAL A 297 -3.62 -19.08 -14.46
CA VAL A 297 -2.90 -19.32 -15.73
C VAL A 297 -1.54 -20.00 -15.49
N GLU A 298 -0.96 -19.89 -14.30
CA GLU A 298 0.41 -20.33 -14.01
C GLU A 298 0.57 -21.76 -13.46
N GLY A 299 -0.51 -22.52 -13.26
CA GLY A 299 -0.42 -23.96 -13.00
C GLY A 299 0.44 -24.37 -11.78
N GLY A 300 0.63 -23.52 -10.78
CA GLY A 300 1.24 -23.94 -9.50
C GLY A 300 2.18 -22.97 -8.77
N ASN A 301 2.47 -21.77 -9.27
CA ASN A 301 3.34 -20.83 -8.53
C ASN A 301 2.54 -20.02 -7.50
N ASN A 302 2.89 -20.18 -6.22
CA ASN A 302 2.40 -19.35 -5.12
C ASN A 302 3.24 -18.06 -5.03
N PHE A 303 2.93 -17.05 -5.85
CA PHE A 303 3.47 -15.70 -5.66
C PHE A 303 2.48 -14.81 -4.90
N THR A 304 2.94 -13.68 -4.37
CA THR A 304 2.08 -12.71 -3.70
C THR A 304 1.72 -11.58 -4.66
N VAL A 305 0.46 -11.16 -4.67
CA VAL A 305 -0.02 -10.02 -5.46
C VAL A 305 -0.68 -9.02 -4.52
N ASN A 306 -0.14 -7.81 -4.41
CA ASN A 306 -0.75 -6.69 -3.70
C ASN A 306 -0.12 -5.36 -4.16
N SER A 307 -0.35 -4.26 -3.46
CA SER A 307 0.15 -2.92 -3.82
C SER A 307 1.22 -2.36 -2.89
N TYR A 308 1.82 -3.20 -2.02
CA TYR A 308 2.71 -2.77 -0.93
C TYR A 308 4.19 -2.64 -1.34
N CYS A 309 4.48 -2.46 -2.64
CA CYS A 309 5.82 -2.05 -3.06
C CYS A 309 6.16 -0.60 -2.72
N ASN A 310 5.13 0.23 -2.53
CA ASN A 310 5.22 1.64 -2.16
C ASN A 310 3.82 2.10 -1.68
N PHE A 311 3.75 3.03 -0.72
CA PHE A 311 2.48 3.52 -0.18
C PHE A 311 1.86 4.67 -0.97
N THR A 312 2.57 5.25 -1.95
CA THR A 312 1.94 6.19 -2.89
C THR A 312 1.04 5.46 -3.89
N PRO A 313 -0.04 6.08 -4.37
CA PRO A 313 -0.80 5.58 -5.51
C PRO A 313 0.11 5.46 -6.74
N GLY A 314 -0.23 4.56 -7.66
CA GLY A 314 0.40 4.55 -8.99
C GLY A 314 -0.03 5.75 -9.83
N GLY A 315 0.75 6.06 -10.86
CA GLY A 315 0.47 7.14 -11.80
C GLY A 315 1.15 8.46 -11.43
N THR A 316 0.63 9.56 -11.94
CA THR A 316 1.11 10.89 -11.55
C THR A 316 0.61 11.23 -10.15
N VAL A 317 1.55 11.45 -9.22
CA VAL A 317 1.27 11.70 -7.80
C VAL A 317 1.48 13.17 -7.46
N TYR A 318 0.53 13.73 -6.74
CA TYR A 318 0.62 15.03 -6.07
C TYR A 318 0.51 14.80 -4.56
N THR A 319 1.09 15.68 -3.76
CA THR A 319 1.12 15.51 -2.31
C THR A 319 0.35 16.64 -1.63
N ILE A 320 -0.60 16.28 -0.77
CA ILE A 320 -1.18 17.20 0.21
C ILE A 320 -0.55 16.86 1.56
N GLN A 321 -0.07 17.84 2.30
CA GLN A 321 0.58 17.59 3.59
C GLN A 321 0.21 18.66 4.60
N GLY A 322 0.47 18.40 5.86
CA GLY A 322 0.31 19.42 6.89
C GLY A 322 0.29 18.83 8.29
N ASN A 323 -0.15 19.65 9.23
CA ASN A 323 -0.23 19.32 10.64
C ASN A 323 -1.53 19.86 11.25
N THR A 324 -2.01 19.21 12.32
CA THR A 324 -3.07 19.76 13.17
C THR A 324 -2.49 20.19 14.51
N LYS A 325 -2.74 21.44 14.90
CA LYS A 325 -2.30 22.01 16.17
C LYS A 325 -3.49 22.38 17.04
N HIS A 326 -3.27 22.42 18.35
CA HIS A 326 -4.25 22.89 19.33
C HIS A 326 -3.80 24.25 19.89
N ASP A 327 -4.55 25.29 19.55
CA ASP A 327 -4.38 26.65 20.08
C ASP A 327 -4.94 26.71 21.50
N PHE A 328 -4.04 26.47 22.46
CA PHE A 328 -4.40 26.44 23.88
C PHE A 328 -4.44 27.84 24.51
N ASN A 329 -3.69 28.80 23.97
CA ASN A 329 -3.54 30.14 24.56
C ASN A 329 -4.51 31.18 23.93
N GLY A 330 -5.21 30.82 22.85
CA GLY A 330 -6.17 31.66 22.13
C GLY A 330 -5.53 32.68 21.18
N ASN A 331 -4.27 32.48 20.75
CA ASN A 331 -3.55 33.39 19.84
C ASN A 331 -3.56 32.93 18.37
N GLY A 332 -4.27 31.85 18.06
CA GLY A 332 -4.26 31.15 16.77
C GLY A 332 -3.07 30.19 16.65
N CYS A 333 -3.23 29.09 15.92
CA CYS A 333 -2.20 28.05 15.87
C CYS A 333 -0.87 28.53 15.27
N ASP A 334 0.16 28.59 16.11
CA ASP A 334 1.54 28.96 15.79
C ASP A 334 2.53 27.81 16.04
N SER A 335 3.84 28.06 15.85
CA SER A 335 4.86 27.00 15.98
C SER A 335 4.99 26.43 17.39
N ASN A 336 4.59 27.18 18.43
CA ASN A 336 4.69 26.81 19.84
C ASN A 336 3.50 25.97 20.33
N ASP A 337 2.41 25.95 19.57
CA ASP A 337 1.24 25.15 19.93
C ASP A 337 1.49 23.65 19.79
N LEU A 338 0.84 22.90 20.68
CA LEU A 338 0.90 21.44 20.74
C LEU A 338 0.28 20.83 19.49
N ASN A 339 0.94 19.82 18.94
CA ASN A 339 0.38 19.06 17.84
C ASN A 339 -0.70 18.10 18.36
N LYS A 340 -1.78 17.95 17.59
CA LYS A 340 -2.80 16.94 17.81
C LYS A 340 -2.38 15.62 17.17
N SER A 341 -1.84 14.72 17.99
CA SER A 341 -1.55 13.34 17.59
C SER A 341 -2.79 12.65 17.02
N PHE A 342 -2.59 11.82 15.99
CA PHE A 342 -3.62 10.96 15.41
C PHE A 342 -4.91 11.70 15.00
N GLN A 343 -4.79 12.93 14.47
CA GLN A 343 -5.95 13.64 13.90
C GLN A 343 -6.48 12.88 12.68
N LYS A 344 -7.77 12.54 12.70
CA LYS A 344 -8.45 11.87 11.59
C LYS A 344 -9.00 12.88 10.59
N PHE A 345 -8.95 12.52 9.31
CA PHE A 345 -9.51 13.28 8.20
C PHE A 345 -10.32 12.37 7.29
N ASN A 346 -11.51 12.81 6.92
CA ASN A 346 -12.26 12.26 5.79
C ASN A 346 -11.78 12.91 4.50
N ILE A 347 -11.58 12.08 3.47
CA ILE A 347 -11.06 12.49 2.17
C ILE A 347 -12.09 12.09 1.11
N VAL A 348 -12.50 13.07 0.32
CA VAL A 348 -13.36 12.86 -0.85
C VAL A 348 -12.61 13.37 -2.07
N GLY A 349 -12.26 12.49 -2.99
CA GLY A 349 -11.49 12.84 -4.17
C GLY A 349 -11.96 12.13 -5.44
N SER A 350 -11.31 12.45 -6.56
CA SER A 350 -11.52 11.76 -7.85
C SER A 350 -11.28 10.25 -7.78
N GLY A 351 -10.43 9.79 -6.85
CA GLY A 351 -10.12 8.38 -6.61
C GLY A 351 -11.05 7.65 -5.62
N GLY A 352 -12.08 8.33 -5.08
CA GLY A 352 -13.04 7.73 -4.15
C GLY A 352 -13.14 8.44 -2.80
N ILE A 353 -13.78 7.76 -1.85
CA ILE A 353 -13.97 8.23 -0.46
C ILE A 353 -13.10 7.36 0.45
N GLY A 354 -12.32 8.00 1.32
CA GLY A 354 -11.50 7.32 2.33
C GLY A 354 -11.28 8.18 3.55
N SER A 355 -10.46 7.69 4.48
CA SER A 355 -9.96 8.49 5.59
C SER A 355 -8.48 8.25 5.84
N LEU A 356 -7.81 9.28 6.35
CA LEU A 356 -6.43 9.25 6.81
C LEU A 356 -6.39 9.67 8.27
N THR A 357 -5.57 8.99 9.08
CA THR A 357 -5.21 9.45 10.42
C THR A 357 -3.75 9.86 10.41
N ALA A 358 -3.48 11.10 10.87
CA ALA A 358 -2.14 11.63 11.03
C ALA A 358 -1.28 10.77 11.98
N ASP A 359 0.03 10.96 11.94
CA ASP A 359 0.93 10.26 12.84
C ASP A 359 0.85 10.79 14.30
N ASN A 360 1.67 10.21 15.18
CA ASN A 360 1.85 10.66 16.57
C ASN A 360 2.24 12.15 16.67
N SER A 361 3.00 12.68 15.71
CA SER A 361 3.38 14.09 15.68
C SER A 361 2.28 15.01 15.14
N GLY A 362 1.11 14.47 14.77
CA GLY A 362 0.00 15.19 14.14
C GLY A 362 0.27 15.57 12.68
N ASN A 363 1.38 15.11 12.10
CA ASN A 363 1.72 15.33 10.71
C ASN A 363 0.98 14.34 9.83
N TYR A 364 0.55 14.80 8.67
CA TYR A 364 -0.03 13.94 7.66
C TYR A 364 0.57 14.26 6.29
N GLN A 365 0.71 13.21 5.50
CA GLN A 365 1.08 13.30 4.10
C GLN A 365 0.13 12.40 3.31
N LEU A 366 -0.61 13.01 2.41
CA LEU A 366 -1.63 12.37 1.60
C LEU A 366 -1.22 12.45 0.12
N PRO A 367 -0.67 11.38 -0.44
CA PRO A 367 -0.44 11.29 -1.87
C PRO A 367 -1.78 11.09 -2.61
N VAL A 368 -2.06 11.92 -3.61
CA VAL A 368 -3.30 11.93 -4.40
C VAL A 368 -2.99 11.97 -5.90
N GLN A 369 -3.95 11.53 -6.71
CA GLN A 369 -3.87 11.63 -8.18
C GLN A 369 -4.44 12.97 -8.68
N THR A 370 -4.43 13.19 -10.00
CA THR A 370 -5.08 14.33 -10.65
C THR A 370 -6.58 14.45 -10.26
N GLY A 371 -7.07 15.68 -10.16
CA GLY A 371 -8.47 15.99 -9.86
C GLY A 371 -8.66 16.76 -8.55
N SER A 372 -9.92 16.95 -8.18
CA SER A 372 -10.34 17.70 -6.99
C SER A 372 -10.40 16.78 -5.77
N HIS A 373 -9.78 17.22 -4.67
CA HIS A 373 -9.72 16.51 -3.40
C HIS A 373 -10.18 17.43 -2.27
N THR A 374 -11.11 16.94 -1.46
CA THR A 374 -11.63 17.64 -0.29
C THR A 374 -11.21 16.90 0.96
N ILE A 375 -10.57 17.59 1.89
CA ILE A 375 -10.13 17.04 3.17
C ILE A 375 -10.95 17.71 4.27
N THR A 376 -11.58 16.88 5.11
CA THR A 376 -12.44 17.32 6.21
C THR A 376 -11.96 16.67 7.51
N PRO A 377 -11.42 17.42 8.48
CA PRO A 377 -11.04 16.88 9.78
C PRO A 377 -12.24 16.29 10.53
N VAL A 378 -12.01 15.21 11.25
CA VAL A 378 -12.99 14.53 12.11
C VAL A 378 -12.61 14.72 13.57
N ILE A 379 -13.47 15.38 14.35
CA ILE A 379 -13.23 15.67 15.77
C ILE A 379 -13.85 14.54 16.61
N GLU A 380 -13.07 13.93 17.52
CA GLU A 380 -13.55 12.87 18.42
C GLU A 380 -14.68 13.36 19.34
N ASN A 381 -14.49 14.55 19.94
CA ASN A 381 -15.46 15.22 20.81
C ASN A 381 -15.88 16.57 20.20
N PRO A 382 -16.80 16.62 19.23
CA PRO A 382 -17.18 17.86 18.54
C PRO A 382 -17.90 18.87 19.43
N ALA A 383 -18.41 18.46 20.60
CA ALA A 383 -18.94 19.38 21.60
C ALA A 383 -17.82 20.19 22.28
N TYR A 384 -16.61 19.64 22.39
CA TYR A 384 -15.52 20.20 23.19
C TYR A 384 -14.56 21.05 22.37
N PHE A 385 -14.44 20.81 21.07
CA PHE A 385 -13.46 21.48 20.22
C PHE A 385 -14.06 21.94 18.89
N ASN A 386 -13.60 23.10 18.43
CA ASN A 386 -13.80 23.61 17.08
C ASN A 386 -12.52 23.42 16.26
N ILE A 387 -12.65 23.21 14.94
CA ILE A 387 -11.50 23.13 14.02
C ILE A 387 -11.63 24.10 12.85
N SER A 388 -10.54 24.76 12.49
CA SER A 388 -10.46 25.69 11.36
C SER A 388 -9.26 25.38 10.45
N PRO A 389 -9.43 25.36 9.11
CA PRO A 389 -10.71 25.42 8.42
C PRO A 389 -11.54 24.15 8.67
N GLN A 390 -12.87 24.23 8.55
CA GLN A 390 -13.75 23.06 8.71
C GLN A 390 -13.58 22.02 7.60
N SER A 391 -13.14 22.46 6.42
CA SER A 391 -12.71 21.63 5.31
C SER A 391 -11.83 22.45 4.36
N MET A 392 -11.11 21.76 3.49
CA MET A 392 -10.34 22.38 2.40
C MET A 392 -10.64 21.63 1.10
N SER A 393 -10.48 22.30 -0.05
CA SER A 393 -10.51 21.65 -1.36
C SER A 393 -9.32 22.11 -2.22
N VAL A 394 -8.68 21.17 -2.88
CA VAL A 394 -7.52 21.41 -3.77
C VAL A 394 -7.70 20.61 -5.05
N ASN A 395 -7.26 21.15 -6.18
CA ASN A 395 -7.37 20.52 -7.49
C ASN A 395 -5.99 20.38 -8.15
N PHE A 396 -5.59 19.18 -8.52
CA PHE A 396 -4.32 18.98 -9.26
C PHE A 396 -4.59 18.72 -10.74
N PRO A 397 -3.74 19.21 -11.66
CA PRO A 397 -2.46 19.90 -11.46
C PRO A 397 -2.53 21.43 -11.32
N SER A 398 -3.71 22.04 -11.16
CA SER A 398 -3.84 23.51 -11.12
C SER A 398 -3.16 24.17 -9.92
N GLN A 399 -2.87 23.40 -8.86
CA GLN A 399 -2.13 23.83 -7.68
C GLN A 399 -0.71 23.24 -7.63
N ALA A 400 0.20 23.95 -6.97
CA ALA A 400 1.57 23.49 -6.73
C ALA A 400 1.59 22.28 -5.77
N THR A 401 2.52 21.35 -5.99
CA THR A 401 2.76 20.18 -5.14
C THR A 401 4.19 20.24 -4.56
N PRO A 402 4.40 19.95 -3.27
CA PRO A 402 3.39 19.60 -2.26
C PRO A 402 2.51 20.80 -1.87
N PHE A 403 1.21 20.55 -1.65
CA PHE A 403 0.26 21.54 -1.13
C PHE A 403 0.16 21.40 0.39
N THR A 404 0.57 22.42 1.13
CA THR A 404 0.54 22.40 2.60
C THR A 404 -0.77 22.99 3.12
N GLN A 405 -1.51 22.23 3.92
CA GLN A 405 -2.71 22.67 4.63
C GLN A 405 -2.60 22.30 6.11
N ASN A 406 -2.59 23.30 6.99
CA ASN A 406 -2.64 23.05 8.44
C ASN A 406 -4.07 23.24 8.97
N PHE A 407 -4.37 22.59 10.08
CA PHE A 407 -5.64 22.74 10.79
C PHE A 407 -5.40 23.20 12.22
N CYS A 408 -6.30 24.03 12.73
CA CYS A 408 -6.21 24.60 14.06
C CYS A 408 -7.42 24.20 14.90
N LEU A 409 -7.17 23.48 15.99
CA LEU A 409 -8.15 23.13 17.02
C LEU A 409 -8.18 24.23 18.08
N THR A 410 -9.38 24.60 18.51
CA THR A 410 -9.62 25.54 19.61
C THR A 410 -10.67 24.95 20.55
N ALA A 411 -10.56 25.23 21.85
CA ALA A 411 -11.54 24.80 22.84
C ALA A 411 -12.90 25.47 22.63
N ASN A 412 -13.97 24.70 22.78
CA ASN A 412 -15.36 25.17 22.83
C ASN A 412 -15.87 25.08 24.28
N GLY A 413 -15.46 26.02 25.12
CA GLY A 413 -15.79 26.00 26.55
C GLY A 413 -14.82 25.16 27.39
N VAL A 414 -15.13 25.06 28.69
CA VAL A 414 -14.31 24.32 29.67
C VAL A 414 -14.93 22.95 29.89
N HIS A 415 -14.20 21.92 29.47
CA HIS A 415 -14.59 20.53 29.59
C HIS A 415 -13.47 19.76 30.29
N HIS A 416 -13.88 18.84 31.14
CA HIS A 416 -13.00 17.98 31.93
C HIS A 416 -13.30 16.54 31.50
N ASP A 417 -12.36 15.85 30.88
CA ASP A 417 -12.55 14.48 30.41
C ASP A 417 -11.19 13.77 30.43
N LEU A 418 -11.09 12.71 31.23
CA LEU A 418 -9.93 11.86 31.37
C LEU A 418 -10.27 10.44 30.88
N GLU A 419 -9.32 9.78 30.25
CA GLU A 419 -9.47 8.36 29.84
C GLU A 419 -8.26 7.57 30.33
N THR A 420 -8.49 6.32 30.74
CA THR A 420 -7.42 5.35 31.04
C THR A 420 -7.66 4.04 30.29
N VAL A 421 -6.59 3.39 29.81
CA VAL A 421 -6.66 2.11 29.10
C VAL A 421 -5.45 1.25 29.47
N ILE A 422 -5.65 -0.06 29.65
CA ILE A 422 -4.56 -1.02 29.90
C ILE A 422 -4.35 -1.89 28.66
N PHE A 423 -3.10 -1.97 28.22
CA PHE A 423 -2.69 -2.82 27.10
C PHE A 423 -1.69 -3.90 27.56
N PRO A 424 -1.91 -5.19 27.24
CA PRO A 424 -0.90 -6.22 27.46
C PRO A 424 0.19 -6.10 26.38
N VAL A 425 1.42 -5.77 26.77
CA VAL A 425 2.57 -5.67 25.86
C VAL A 425 3.07 -7.08 25.51
N THR A 426 3.22 -7.93 26.53
CA THR A 426 3.59 -9.34 26.35
C THR A 426 2.42 -10.27 26.68
N ILE A 427 2.52 -11.52 26.23
CA ILE A 427 1.56 -12.57 26.59
C ILE A 427 1.71 -12.97 28.06
N ALA A 428 0.58 -13.23 28.73
CA ALA A 428 0.57 -13.77 30.08
C ALA A 428 0.80 -15.30 30.06
N ARG A 429 1.97 -15.75 30.52
CA ARG A 429 2.35 -17.17 30.64
C ARG A 429 2.69 -17.52 32.09
N PRO A 430 2.26 -18.68 32.63
CA PRO A 430 2.62 -19.10 33.97
C PRO A 430 4.13 -19.20 34.17
N GLY A 431 4.66 -18.56 35.22
CA GLY A 431 6.09 -18.59 35.57
C GLY A 431 6.99 -17.62 34.80
N PHE A 432 6.43 -16.77 33.94
CA PHE A 432 7.17 -15.79 33.16
C PHE A 432 6.76 -14.36 33.53
N ASP A 433 7.60 -13.42 33.11
CA ASP A 433 7.31 -12.00 33.25
C ASP A 433 6.29 -11.56 32.17
N ALA A 434 5.32 -10.76 32.59
CA ALA A 434 4.34 -10.12 31.75
C ALA A 434 4.43 -8.60 31.89
N GLN A 435 4.33 -7.88 30.78
CA GLN A 435 4.38 -6.42 30.75
C GLN A 435 3.03 -5.84 30.35
N TYR A 436 2.61 -4.80 31.06
CA TYR A 436 1.37 -4.06 30.84
C TYR A 436 1.67 -2.59 30.71
N LYS A 437 1.07 -1.95 29.71
CA LYS A 437 1.17 -0.51 29.50
C LYS A 437 -0.16 0.14 29.87
N ILE A 438 -0.14 1.06 30.82
CA ILE A 438 -1.30 1.83 31.24
C ILE A 438 -1.19 3.20 30.57
N LEU A 439 -2.10 3.47 29.63
CA LEU A 439 -2.24 4.78 28.99
C LEU A 439 -3.25 5.60 29.78
N TYR A 440 -2.94 6.87 29.99
CA TYR A 440 -3.92 7.84 30.46
C TYR A 440 -3.79 9.14 29.69
N LYS A 441 -4.94 9.75 29.36
CA LYS A 441 -4.99 10.92 28.49
C LYS A 441 -6.04 11.92 28.94
N ASN A 442 -5.80 13.18 28.60
CA ASN A 442 -6.78 14.26 28.77
C ASN A 442 -7.51 14.51 27.45
N LYS A 443 -8.81 14.17 27.41
CA LYS A 443 -9.73 14.41 26.30
C LYS A 443 -10.50 15.73 26.44
N GLY A 444 -10.39 16.38 27.59
CA GLY A 444 -11.01 17.67 27.89
C GLY A 444 -10.21 18.86 27.35
N THR A 445 -10.76 20.06 27.53
CA THR A 445 -10.19 21.31 26.99
C THR A 445 -9.29 22.04 27.98
N SER A 446 -9.24 21.59 29.23
CA SER A 446 -8.51 22.24 30.33
C SER A 446 -7.45 21.32 30.92
N VAL A 447 -6.41 21.90 31.50
CA VAL A 447 -5.32 21.15 32.15
C VAL A 447 -5.85 20.38 33.36
N GLN A 448 -5.51 19.10 33.44
CA GLN A 448 -5.98 18.19 34.49
C GLN A 448 -4.82 17.77 35.41
N SER A 449 -5.14 17.47 36.67
CA SER A 449 -4.24 16.84 37.64
C SER A 449 -5.05 15.91 38.52
N GLY A 450 -4.44 14.85 39.02
CA GLY A 450 -5.22 13.82 39.70
C GLY A 450 -4.43 12.58 40.07
N THR A 451 -5.14 11.47 40.21
CA THR A 451 -4.57 10.18 40.61
C THR A 451 -4.91 9.10 39.58
N LEU A 452 -3.96 8.19 39.37
CA LEU A 452 -4.12 6.98 38.58
C LEU A 452 -3.89 5.77 39.48
N VAL A 453 -4.83 4.85 39.48
CA VAL A 453 -4.82 3.63 40.29
C VAL A 453 -4.78 2.43 39.36
N PHE A 454 -3.86 1.50 39.60
CA PHE A 454 -3.79 0.21 38.90
C PHE A 454 -3.93 -0.93 39.91
N ASN A 455 -4.96 -1.75 39.72
CA ASN A 455 -5.26 -2.90 40.55
C ASN A 455 -4.93 -4.20 39.81
N TYR A 456 -4.34 -5.15 40.55
CA TYR A 456 -3.90 -6.44 40.06
C TYR A 456 -4.06 -7.52 41.15
N ASN A 457 -4.11 -8.80 40.77
CA ASN A 457 -4.26 -9.89 41.73
C ASN A 457 -2.90 -10.31 42.33
N ASN A 458 -2.53 -9.70 43.45
CA ASN A 458 -1.28 -9.95 44.18
C ASN A 458 -1.08 -11.38 44.73
N THR A 459 -2.08 -12.26 44.66
CA THR A 459 -1.92 -13.65 45.11
C THR A 459 -1.27 -14.53 44.04
N ILE A 460 -1.44 -14.17 42.77
CA ILE A 460 -0.97 -14.93 41.60
C ILE A 460 0.09 -14.18 40.77
N MET A 461 0.42 -12.94 41.13
CA MET A 461 1.45 -12.17 40.44
C MET A 461 2.15 -11.18 41.38
N ASN A 462 3.42 -10.89 41.09
CA ASN A 462 4.26 -9.96 41.85
C ASN A 462 4.75 -8.83 40.94
N ILE A 463 4.67 -7.58 41.40
CA ILE A 463 5.25 -6.45 40.66
C ILE A 463 6.77 -6.54 40.73
N LEU A 464 7.43 -6.50 39.57
CA LEU A 464 8.89 -6.45 39.46
C LEU A 464 9.37 -5.01 39.30
N SER A 465 8.75 -4.26 38.38
CA SER A 465 9.13 -2.88 38.11
C SER A 465 7.98 -2.07 37.54
N SER A 466 8.12 -0.75 37.63
CA SER A 466 7.30 0.22 36.90
C SER A 466 8.21 1.29 36.33
N SER A 467 7.95 1.69 35.09
CA SER A 467 8.66 2.78 34.39
C SER A 467 8.55 4.13 35.11
N VAL A 468 7.47 4.33 35.88
CA VAL A 468 7.29 5.50 36.74
C VAL A 468 7.10 5.01 38.18
N ALA A 469 7.90 5.52 39.10
CA ALA A 469 7.81 5.11 40.51
C ALA A 469 6.41 5.45 41.08
N PRO A 470 5.69 4.49 41.68
CA PRO A 470 4.40 4.76 42.31
C PRO A 470 4.55 5.67 43.53
N ASN A 471 3.61 6.57 43.73
CA ASN A 471 3.54 7.42 44.93
C ASN A 471 3.17 6.62 46.17
N SER A 472 2.32 5.60 46.00
CA SER A 472 2.05 4.61 47.04
C SER A 472 1.77 3.24 46.43
N GLN A 473 2.11 2.19 47.18
CA GLN A 473 1.89 0.81 46.80
C GLN A 473 1.35 0.05 48.00
N SER A 474 0.31 -0.74 47.76
CA SER A 474 -0.21 -1.75 48.69
C SER A 474 -0.31 -3.09 47.95
N PRO A 475 -0.41 -4.22 48.65
CA PRO A 475 -0.61 -5.50 48.00
C PRO A 475 -1.84 -5.45 47.07
N GLY A 476 -1.63 -5.55 45.76
CA GLY A 476 -2.68 -5.56 44.74
C GLY A 476 -3.04 -4.20 44.14
N THR A 477 -2.38 -3.12 44.57
CA THR A 477 -2.67 -1.76 44.07
C THR A 477 -1.41 -0.91 43.95
N LEU A 478 -1.25 -0.25 42.82
CA LEU A 478 -0.27 0.81 42.57
C LEU A 478 -1.00 2.14 42.37
N ASN A 479 -0.49 3.23 42.97
CA ASN A 479 -1.06 4.57 42.81
C ASN A 479 0.01 5.56 42.34
N TRP A 480 -0.37 6.39 41.38
CA TRP A 480 0.43 7.51 40.90
C TRP A 480 -0.38 8.80 40.98
N ASN A 481 0.29 9.89 41.33
CA ASN A 481 -0.22 11.23 41.17
C ASN A 481 0.31 11.78 39.85
N PHE A 482 -0.55 12.38 39.05
CA PHE A 482 -0.14 13.12 37.86
C PHE A 482 -0.55 14.58 38.01
N SER A 483 0.26 15.47 37.42
CA SER A 483 -0.03 16.90 37.38
C SER A 483 0.20 17.45 35.97
N ASN A 484 -0.45 18.57 35.69
CA ASN A 484 -0.32 19.31 34.43
C ASN A 484 -0.47 18.42 33.19
N LEU A 485 -1.51 17.58 33.15
CA LEU A 485 -1.85 16.81 31.96
C LEU A 485 -2.61 17.73 31.00
N LEU A 486 -1.93 18.17 29.94
CA LEU A 486 -2.44 19.13 28.97
C LEU A 486 -3.52 18.50 28.08
N PRO A 487 -4.45 19.27 27.51
CA PRO A 487 -5.40 18.76 26.52
C PRO A 487 -4.71 17.98 25.40
N PHE A 488 -5.27 16.82 25.05
CA PHE A 488 -4.73 15.82 24.11
C PHE A 488 -3.40 15.15 24.50
N GLU A 489 -2.80 15.52 25.63
CA GLU A 489 -1.61 14.84 26.13
C GLU A 489 -1.98 13.41 26.58
N THR A 490 -1.18 12.45 26.12
CA THR A 490 -1.25 11.05 26.56
C THR A 490 0.06 10.71 27.23
N ARG A 491 -0.01 10.10 28.42
CA ARG A 491 1.14 9.57 29.15
C ARG A 491 0.96 8.08 29.34
N GLU A 492 2.08 7.38 29.47
CA GLU A 492 2.09 5.93 29.63
C GLU A 492 2.94 5.50 30.84
N ILE A 493 2.52 4.40 31.47
CA ILE A 493 3.27 3.71 32.52
C ILE A 493 3.32 2.23 32.15
N THR A 494 4.52 1.73 31.87
CA THR A 494 4.78 0.29 31.76
C THR A 494 5.02 -0.31 33.14
N VAL A 495 4.32 -1.41 33.45
CA VAL A 495 4.45 -2.23 34.66
C VAL A 495 4.84 -3.64 34.25
N THR A 496 5.91 -4.16 34.86
CA THR A 496 6.36 -5.54 34.68
C THR A 496 5.96 -6.36 35.90
N VAL A 497 5.30 -7.49 35.68
CA VAL A 497 4.86 -8.41 36.73
C VAL A 497 5.40 -9.80 36.47
N HIS A 498 5.82 -10.50 37.52
CA HIS A 498 6.13 -11.92 37.46
C HIS A 498 4.87 -12.72 37.79
N LEU A 499 4.48 -13.63 36.91
CA LEU A 499 3.31 -14.48 37.09
C LEU A 499 3.67 -15.78 37.81
N ASN A 500 2.81 -16.26 38.70
CA ASN A 500 3.04 -17.54 39.38
C ASN A 500 3.19 -18.69 38.38
N THR A 501 3.97 -19.71 38.75
CA THR A 501 4.05 -20.99 38.05
C THR A 501 2.80 -21.84 38.36
N PRO A 502 2.55 -22.91 37.58
CA PRO A 502 1.52 -23.89 37.91
C PRO A 502 1.77 -24.65 39.22
N THR A 503 2.97 -24.54 39.80
CA THR A 503 3.40 -25.25 41.02
C THR A 503 3.41 -24.36 42.26
N GLN A 504 3.27 -23.04 42.12
CA GLN A 504 3.14 -22.11 43.24
C GLN A 504 1.73 -22.15 43.84
N THR A 505 1.54 -21.57 45.03
CA THR A 505 0.24 -21.51 45.71
C THR A 505 -0.15 -20.05 45.99
N PRO A 506 -1.27 -19.55 45.43
CA PRO A 506 -2.14 -20.21 44.45
C PRO A 506 -1.47 -20.43 43.08
N PRO A 507 -1.76 -21.56 42.39
CA PRO A 507 -1.18 -21.86 41.09
C PRO A 507 -1.82 -21.01 39.99
N LEU A 508 -1.02 -20.62 39.00
CA LEU A 508 -1.55 -20.03 37.77
C LEU A 508 -1.51 -21.07 36.65
N ASN A 509 -2.67 -21.35 36.05
CA ASN A 509 -2.82 -22.32 34.97
C ASN A 509 -3.25 -21.64 33.69
N SER A 510 -2.92 -22.25 32.54
CA SER A 510 -3.46 -21.85 31.25
C SER A 510 -4.99 -21.87 31.26
N GLY A 511 -5.60 -20.90 30.58
CA GLY A 511 -7.04 -20.65 30.57
C GLY A 511 -7.57 -19.81 31.74
N ALA A 512 -6.75 -19.50 32.75
CA ALA A 512 -7.13 -18.56 33.80
C ALA A 512 -7.31 -17.14 33.24
N ILE A 513 -8.19 -16.34 33.84
CA ILE A 513 -8.40 -14.94 33.47
C ILE A 513 -7.70 -14.05 34.50
N LEU A 514 -6.72 -13.28 34.05
CA LEU A 514 -6.09 -12.22 34.82
C LEU A 514 -6.93 -10.95 34.63
N GLN A 515 -7.53 -10.49 35.73
CA GLN A 515 -8.29 -9.25 35.74
C GLN A 515 -7.42 -8.12 36.28
N TYR A 516 -7.36 -7.03 35.52
CA TYR A 516 -6.73 -5.77 35.90
C TYR A 516 -7.76 -4.66 35.86
N ASN A 517 -7.61 -3.66 36.72
CA ASN A 517 -8.44 -2.46 36.69
C ASN A 517 -7.58 -1.22 36.81
N SER A 518 -7.71 -0.30 35.84
CA SER A 518 -7.18 1.05 35.94
C SER A 518 -8.31 2.03 36.22
N GLN A 519 -8.07 2.96 37.12
CA GLN A 519 -8.99 4.05 37.42
C GLN A 519 -8.22 5.35 37.49
N ILE A 520 -8.67 6.34 36.73
CA ILE A 520 -8.16 7.70 36.79
C ILE A 520 -9.19 8.62 37.45
N ASN A 521 -8.72 9.55 38.28
CA ASN A 521 -9.56 10.51 38.97
C ASN A 521 -8.99 11.91 38.79
N GLY A 522 -9.84 12.90 38.54
CA GLY A 522 -9.46 14.31 38.36
C GLY A 522 -10.58 15.26 38.79
N ALA A 523 -10.78 16.33 38.03
CA ALA A 523 -11.93 17.23 38.20
C ALA A 523 -13.26 16.52 37.88
N GLN A 524 -14.40 17.22 38.06
CA GLN A 524 -15.70 16.66 37.67
C GLN A 524 -15.69 16.37 36.17
N ASP A 525 -15.76 15.10 35.82
CA ASP A 525 -15.60 14.59 34.46
C ASP A 525 -16.94 14.59 33.69
N ASP A 526 -16.90 15.02 32.43
CA ASP A 526 -18.06 15.05 31.52
C ASP A 526 -18.37 13.66 30.95
N THR A 527 -17.39 12.76 30.88
CA THR A 527 -17.52 11.37 30.43
C THR A 527 -17.03 10.36 31.49
N PRO A 528 -17.63 10.23 32.69
CA PRO A 528 -17.06 9.40 33.76
C PRO A 528 -16.91 7.89 33.45
N ALA A 529 -17.47 7.39 32.35
CA ALA A 529 -17.46 5.99 31.98
C ALA A 529 -16.10 5.48 31.45
N ASP A 530 -15.27 6.34 30.86
CA ASP A 530 -13.93 5.99 30.34
C ASP A 530 -12.79 6.34 31.31
N ASN A 531 -13.13 6.84 32.50
CA ASN A 531 -12.24 6.97 33.65
C ASN A 531 -11.84 5.64 34.30
N THR A 532 -12.47 4.53 33.90
CA THR A 532 -12.14 3.19 34.39
C THR A 532 -12.00 2.23 33.23
N PHE A 533 -10.99 1.36 33.28
CA PHE A 533 -10.80 0.31 32.29
C PHE A 533 -10.44 -1.00 32.95
N VAL A 534 -11.17 -2.06 32.56
CA VAL A 534 -10.96 -3.43 33.04
C VAL A 534 -10.40 -4.27 31.91
N LEU A 535 -9.21 -4.82 32.11
CA LEU A 535 -8.61 -5.79 31.18
C LEU A 535 -8.80 -7.20 31.74
N ASN A 536 -9.42 -8.08 30.94
CA ASN A 536 -9.54 -9.50 31.24
C ASN A 536 -8.64 -10.29 30.28
N GLN A 537 -7.41 -10.60 30.68
CA GLN A 537 -6.46 -11.33 29.84
C GLN A 537 -6.49 -12.83 30.16
N THR A 538 -6.66 -13.66 29.14
CA THR A 538 -6.50 -15.11 29.27
C THR A 538 -5.03 -15.49 29.34
N VAL A 539 -4.66 -16.30 30.34
CA VAL A 539 -3.35 -16.93 30.46
C VAL A 539 -3.23 -18.03 29.42
N VAL A 540 -2.14 -18.03 28.66
CA VAL A 540 -1.91 -18.99 27.57
C VAL A 540 -0.57 -19.70 27.73
N ASN A 541 -0.42 -20.84 27.05
CA ASN A 541 0.88 -21.48 26.82
C ASN A 541 1.45 -21.01 25.47
N SER A 542 2.53 -21.62 24.96
CA SER A 542 3.16 -21.26 23.67
C SER A 542 2.10 -20.97 22.59
N PHE A 543 1.95 -19.68 22.26
CA PHE A 543 0.97 -19.14 21.32
C PHE A 543 1.71 -18.46 20.18
N ASP A 544 1.05 -18.27 19.04
CA ASP A 544 1.61 -17.54 17.90
C ASP A 544 1.82 -16.06 18.29
N PRO A 545 3.04 -15.52 18.21
CA PRO A 545 3.34 -14.13 18.56
C PRO A 545 2.66 -13.10 17.62
N ASN A 546 2.22 -13.54 16.43
CA ASN A 546 1.44 -12.74 15.49
C ASN A 546 -0.07 -12.93 15.74
N ASP A 547 -0.65 -12.16 16.65
CA ASP A 547 -2.02 -12.37 17.10
C ASP A 547 -2.89 -11.11 17.12
N LYS A 548 -4.19 -11.34 17.26
CA LYS A 548 -5.21 -10.32 17.45
C LYS A 548 -6.05 -10.65 18.68
N THR A 549 -6.26 -9.66 19.53
CA THR A 549 -7.02 -9.80 20.78
C THR A 549 -8.02 -8.66 20.97
N CYS A 550 -9.24 -9.00 21.36
CA CYS A 550 -10.24 -8.05 21.87
C CYS A 550 -10.03 -7.88 23.38
N LEU A 551 -9.79 -6.67 23.87
CA LEU A 551 -9.39 -6.42 25.26
C LEU A 551 -10.55 -6.52 26.26
N GLU A 552 -11.79 -6.39 25.79
CA GLU A 552 -13.00 -6.69 26.55
C GLU A 552 -13.15 -8.19 26.85
N GLY A 553 -12.41 -9.03 26.11
CA GLY A 553 -12.41 -10.48 26.25
C GLY A 553 -13.45 -11.18 25.36
N THR A 554 -13.72 -12.45 25.67
CA THR A 554 -14.62 -13.30 24.88
C THR A 554 -16.11 -13.00 25.12
N LEU A 555 -16.44 -12.15 26.09
CA LEU A 555 -17.80 -11.82 26.49
C LEU A 555 -17.97 -10.32 26.73
N ILE A 556 -19.05 -9.73 26.21
CA ILE A 556 -19.52 -8.40 26.63
C ILE A 556 -20.98 -8.46 27.07
N SER A 557 -21.38 -7.54 27.95
CA SER A 557 -22.79 -7.42 28.34
C SER A 557 -23.61 -6.73 27.26
N GLN A 558 -24.92 -7.00 27.20
CA GLN A 558 -25.84 -6.31 26.30
C GLN A 558 -25.80 -4.77 26.47
N ALA A 559 -25.53 -4.28 27.68
CA ALA A 559 -25.43 -2.84 27.95
C ALA A 559 -24.21 -2.16 27.30
N LYS A 560 -23.21 -2.94 26.87
CA LYS A 560 -21.99 -2.47 26.18
C LYS A 560 -22.11 -2.54 24.66
N VAL A 561 -23.25 -3.01 24.12
CA VAL A 561 -23.50 -2.98 22.67
C VAL A 561 -23.70 -1.53 22.21
N GLY A 562 -23.05 -1.15 21.12
CA GLY A 562 -23.01 0.23 20.63
C GLY A 562 -21.82 1.03 21.16
N ASP A 563 -21.16 0.56 22.22
CA ASP A 563 -19.95 1.16 22.77
C ASP A 563 -18.70 0.74 21.97
N TYR A 564 -17.59 1.39 22.31
CA TYR A 564 -16.26 1.02 21.83
C TYR A 564 -15.82 -0.33 22.40
N VAL A 565 -15.26 -1.15 21.51
CA VAL A 565 -14.41 -2.29 21.87
C VAL A 565 -12.97 -2.00 21.43
N HIS A 566 -12.00 -2.55 22.13
CA HIS A 566 -10.58 -2.28 21.96
C HIS A 566 -9.86 -3.51 21.42
N TYR A 567 -9.04 -3.29 20.39
CA TYR A 567 -8.24 -4.33 19.78
C TYR A 567 -6.74 -4.04 19.93
N MET A 568 -5.99 -5.10 20.14
CA MET A 568 -4.54 -5.13 20.00
C MET A 568 -4.18 -6.16 18.93
N ILE A 569 -3.30 -5.78 18.00
CA ILE A 569 -2.67 -6.69 17.05
C ILE A 569 -1.17 -6.64 17.30
N ARG A 570 -0.55 -7.80 17.53
CA ARG A 570 0.90 -7.93 17.69
C ARG A 570 1.50 -8.64 16.48
N PHE A 571 2.75 -8.31 16.21
CA PHE A 571 3.52 -8.90 15.14
C PHE A 571 4.97 -9.05 15.54
N GLU A 572 5.61 -10.11 15.07
CA GLU A 572 7.02 -10.41 15.34
C GLU A 572 7.72 -10.75 14.03
N ASN A 573 8.88 -10.13 13.77
CA ASN A 573 9.71 -10.47 12.63
C ASN A 573 10.55 -11.72 12.93
N THR A 574 10.07 -12.87 12.49
CA THR A 574 10.79 -14.16 12.57
C THR A 574 11.63 -14.43 11.31
N GLY A 575 11.91 -13.40 10.51
CA GLY A 575 12.68 -13.50 9.27
C GLY A 575 14.17 -13.65 9.50
N THR A 576 14.97 -13.47 8.44
CA THR A 576 16.45 -13.52 8.49
C THR A 576 17.09 -12.15 8.22
N ALA A 577 16.29 -11.10 8.11
CA ALA A 577 16.70 -9.72 7.85
C ALA A 577 15.67 -8.76 8.44
N ASN A 578 16.05 -7.49 8.61
CA ASN A 578 15.14 -6.47 9.12
C ASN A 578 13.99 -6.24 8.13
N ALA A 579 12.76 -6.20 8.65
CA ALA A 579 11.60 -5.83 7.86
C ALA A 579 11.53 -4.31 7.74
N GLN A 580 11.54 -3.79 6.51
CA GLN A 580 11.54 -2.34 6.31
C GLN A 580 10.13 -1.79 6.51
N ASN A 581 9.14 -2.44 5.91
CA ASN A 581 7.75 -2.00 5.91
C ASN A 581 6.85 -3.10 6.48
N ILE A 582 5.89 -2.70 7.31
CA ILE A 582 4.86 -3.59 7.84
C ILE A 582 3.49 -2.99 7.57
N VAL A 583 2.58 -3.80 7.03
CA VAL A 583 1.18 -3.44 6.87
C VAL A 583 0.31 -4.41 7.63
N VAL A 584 -0.42 -3.91 8.62
CA VAL A 584 -1.48 -4.68 9.28
C VAL A 584 -2.80 -4.33 8.61
N LYS A 585 -3.30 -5.23 7.76
CA LYS A 585 -4.59 -5.08 7.06
C LYS A 585 -5.68 -5.81 7.82
N ASP A 586 -6.72 -5.08 8.18
CA ASP A 586 -7.90 -5.54 8.89
C ASP A 586 -9.16 -5.30 8.03
N GLU A 587 -9.85 -6.38 7.68
CA GLU A 587 -11.11 -6.29 6.92
C GLU A 587 -12.29 -6.30 7.91
N ILE A 588 -12.84 -5.12 8.17
CA ILE A 588 -13.87 -4.93 9.19
C ILE A 588 -15.23 -5.43 8.69
N ASP A 589 -15.88 -6.28 9.48
CA ASP A 589 -17.26 -6.68 9.23
C ASP A 589 -18.22 -5.51 9.50
N THR A 590 -18.57 -4.78 8.45
CA THR A 590 -19.48 -3.63 8.52
C THR A 590 -20.92 -4.00 8.89
N SER A 591 -21.28 -5.28 8.98
CA SER A 591 -22.56 -5.72 9.57
C SER A 591 -22.53 -5.70 11.10
N LYS A 592 -21.34 -5.74 11.71
CA LYS A 592 -21.13 -5.81 13.16
C LYS A 592 -20.52 -4.54 13.74
N TYR A 593 -19.73 -3.80 12.95
CA TYR A 593 -19.05 -2.58 13.38
C TYR A 593 -19.41 -1.36 12.54
N ASP A 594 -19.18 -0.18 13.11
CA ASP A 594 -19.15 1.08 12.38
C ASP A 594 -17.69 1.51 12.16
N VAL A 595 -17.16 1.24 10.96
CA VAL A 595 -15.76 1.55 10.58
C VAL A 595 -15.45 3.05 10.65
N SER A 596 -16.44 3.92 10.49
CA SER A 596 -16.23 5.37 10.56
C SER A 596 -15.81 5.82 11.96
N THR A 597 -16.14 5.03 12.99
CA THR A 597 -15.83 5.30 14.40
C THR A 597 -14.45 4.84 14.82
N LEU A 598 -13.70 4.15 13.95
CA LEU A 598 -12.37 3.64 14.28
C LEU A 598 -11.42 4.77 14.67
N VAL A 599 -10.78 4.60 15.82
CA VAL A 599 -9.76 5.48 16.39
C VAL A 599 -8.51 4.67 16.68
N ALA A 600 -7.39 5.01 16.04
CA ALA A 600 -6.08 4.48 16.39
C ALA A 600 -5.66 5.02 17.76
N LEU A 601 -5.11 4.15 18.61
CA LEU A 601 -4.75 4.49 19.99
C LEU A 601 -3.25 4.59 20.18
N ASN A 602 -2.50 3.54 19.82
CA ASN A 602 -1.05 3.50 19.97
C ASN A 602 -0.45 2.42 19.06
N GLY A 603 0.88 2.45 18.87
CA GLY A 603 1.65 1.42 18.18
C GLY A 603 3.08 1.40 18.69
N SER A 604 3.80 0.30 18.43
CA SER A 604 5.22 0.18 18.86
C SER A 604 6.15 1.13 18.10
N HIS A 605 5.79 1.50 16.88
CA HIS A 605 6.54 2.40 16.00
C HIS A 605 5.58 3.44 15.40
N SER A 606 6.13 4.45 14.70
CA SER A 606 5.29 5.39 13.95
C SER A 606 4.51 4.69 12.85
N PHE A 607 3.22 5.01 12.72
CA PHE A 607 2.36 4.48 11.68
C PHE A 607 1.32 5.52 11.26
N VAL A 608 0.76 5.31 10.07
CA VAL A 608 -0.45 5.99 9.60
C VAL A 608 -1.58 4.97 9.44
N THR A 609 -2.82 5.41 9.61
CA THR A 609 -4.00 4.57 9.35
C THR A 609 -4.71 5.04 8.10
N ARG A 610 -4.89 4.13 7.14
CA ARG A 610 -5.68 4.35 5.92
C ARG A 610 -6.92 3.48 5.97
N THR A 611 -8.05 4.04 5.55
CA THR A 611 -9.31 3.28 5.44
C THR A 611 -9.95 3.52 4.09
N THR A 612 -10.26 2.42 3.40
CA THR A 612 -10.91 2.41 2.09
C THR A 612 -12.05 1.38 2.12
N GLY A 613 -13.29 1.84 2.15
CA GLY A 613 -14.44 0.96 2.37
C GLY A 613 -14.40 0.29 3.74
N ASN A 614 -14.38 -1.04 3.77
CA ASN A 614 -14.26 -1.85 4.98
C ASN A 614 -12.81 -2.27 5.31
N ASN A 615 -11.84 -1.95 4.45
CA ASN A 615 -10.44 -2.27 4.67
C ASN A 615 -9.77 -1.17 5.48
N VAL A 616 -9.15 -1.55 6.60
CA VAL A 616 -8.34 -0.69 7.46
C VAL A 616 -6.90 -1.17 7.39
N GLU A 617 -5.97 -0.27 7.10
CA GLU A 617 -4.55 -0.57 7.00
C GLU A 617 -3.78 0.31 7.99
N PHE A 618 -3.02 -0.33 8.89
CA PHE A 618 -2.02 0.34 9.71
C PHE A 618 -0.66 0.15 9.04
N ILE A 619 -0.08 1.26 8.56
CA ILE A 619 1.09 1.27 7.70
C ILE A 619 2.28 1.79 8.50
N PHE A 620 3.24 0.89 8.75
CA PHE A 620 4.52 1.16 9.37
C PHE A 620 5.58 1.23 8.28
N GLU A 621 5.95 2.46 7.89
CA GLU A 621 6.90 2.69 6.80
C GLU A 621 8.32 2.84 7.34
N ASN A 622 9.26 2.09 6.77
CA ASN A 622 10.69 2.16 7.06
C ASN A 622 11.05 2.06 8.56
N ILE A 623 10.37 1.20 9.31
CA ILE A 623 10.63 1.02 10.74
C ILE A 623 11.87 0.17 11.02
N GLN A 624 12.39 -0.55 10.01
CA GLN A 624 13.58 -1.40 10.11
C GLN A 624 13.49 -2.42 11.26
N LEU A 625 12.33 -3.06 11.43
CA LEU A 625 12.06 -3.98 12.52
C LEU A 625 13.09 -5.12 12.51
N PRO A 626 13.94 -5.25 13.54
CA PRO A 626 14.99 -6.27 13.60
C PRO A 626 14.44 -7.70 13.52
N PHE A 627 15.32 -8.66 13.25
CA PHE A 627 15.02 -10.10 13.28
C PHE A 627 15.68 -10.81 14.47
N ASP A 628 16.23 -10.05 15.41
CA ASP A 628 16.79 -10.59 16.64
C ASP A 628 15.70 -10.87 17.68
N ASP A 629 15.85 -11.97 18.43
CA ASP A 629 14.88 -12.45 19.43
C ASP A 629 14.55 -11.44 20.55
N ALA A 630 15.28 -10.32 20.66
CA ALA A 630 15.11 -9.36 21.75
C ALA A 630 14.31 -8.11 21.35
N ASN A 631 14.29 -7.73 20.07
CA ASN A 631 13.73 -6.46 19.60
C ASN A 631 12.90 -6.59 18.32
N ASN A 632 12.55 -7.81 17.90
CA ASN A 632 11.78 -8.10 16.69
C ASN A 632 10.25 -7.95 16.86
N ASP A 633 9.79 -7.48 18.01
CA ASP A 633 8.37 -7.34 18.36
C ASP A 633 7.78 -5.99 17.95
N GLY A 634 6.50 -6.00 17.57
CA GLY A 634 5.71 -4.79 17.38
C GLY A 634 4.21 -4.99 17.63
N TYR A 635 3.49 -3.87 17.70
CA TYR A 635 2.05 -3.88 17.93
C TYR A 635 1.35 -2.64 17.36
N VAL A 636 0.04 -2.76 17.17
CA VAL A 636 -0.89 -1.65 16.94
C VAL A 636 -2.17 -1.86 17.73
N SER A 637 -2.69 -0.80 18.33
CA SER A 637 -3.96 -0.80 19.05
C SER A 637 -4.92 0.26 18.52
N PHE A 638 -6.21 -0.09 18.54
CA PHE A 638 -7.30 0.78 18.10
C PHE A 638 -8.59 0.44 18.83
N LYS A 639 -9.55 1.37 18.81
CA LYS A 639 -10.93 1.13 19.26
C LYS A 639 -11.92 1.38 18.13
N ILE A 640 -13.01 0.62 18.11
CA ILE A 640 -14.10 0.73 17.13
C ILE A 640 -15.45 0.46 17.80
N LYS A 641 -16.51 1.18 17.40
CA LYS A 641 -17.84 0.92 17.95
C LYS A 641 -18.49 -0.30 17.29
N THR A 642 -19.10 -1.12 18.12
CA THR A 642 -20.04 -2.14 17.65
C THR A 642 -21.34 -1.48 17.17
N LYS A 643 -22.08 -2.15 16.28
CA LYS A 643 -23.42 -1.67 15.89
C LYS A 643 -24.40 -1.88 17.03
N SER A 644 -25.25 -0.88 17.26
CA SER A 644 -26.32 -0.95 18.27
C SER A 644 -27.37 -2.05 18.00
N THR A 645 -27.33 -2.67 16.82
CA THR A 645 -28.24 -3.74 16.40
C THR A 645 -27.87 -5.13 16.93
N LEU A 646 -26.74 -5.29 17.63
CA LEU A 646 -26.36 -6.59 18.19
C LEU A 646 -27.22 -6.96 19.40
N ALA A 647 -27.64 -8.22 19.48
CA ALA A 647 -28.46 -8.77 20.55
C ALA A 647 -27.72 -9.87 21.33
N ALA A 648 -28.25 -10.23 22.50
CA ALA A 648 -27.72 -11.32 23.30
C ALA A 648 -27.74 -12.63 22.51
N GLY A 649 -26.61 -13.32 22.48
CA GLY A 649 -26.36 -14.50 21.64
C GLY A 649 -25.63 -14.19 20.32
N ASP A 650 -25.64 -12.93 19.86
CA ASP A 650 -24.81 -12.52 18.73
C ASP A 650 -23.33 -12.56 19.11
N SER A 651 -22.48 -12.76 18.11
CA SER A 651 -21.04 -12.61 18.24
C SER A 651 -20.49 -11.74 17.13
N PHE A 652 -19.30 -11.20 17.39
CA PHE A 652 -18.48 -10.53 16.42
C PHE A 652 -17.07 -11.12 16.48
N SER A 653 -16.52 -11.38 15.31
CA SER A 653 -15.20 -11.95 15.15
C SER A 653 -14.33 -10.99 14.37
N ASN A 654 -13.02 -11.02 14.64
CA ASN A 654 -12.08 -10.20 13.91
C ASN A 654 -10.73 -10.93 13.75
N LYS A 655 -10.08 -10.77 12.59
CA LYS A 655 -8.73 -11.27 12.27
C LYS A 655 -8.00 -10.24 11.42
N ALA A 656 -6.68 -10.28 11.37
CA ALA A 656 -5.87 -9.38 10.54
C ALA A 656 -4.86 -10.16 9.70
N ASN A 657 -4.42 -9.53 8.61
CA ASN A 657 -3.33 -9.99 7.77
C ASN A 657 -2.13 -9.06 7.99
N ILE A 658 -0.98 -9.61 8.38
CA ILE A 658 0.25 -8.87 8.65
C ILE A 658 1.21 -9.13 7.48
N TYR A 659 1.53 -8.09 6.73
CA TYR A 659 2.46 -8.15 5.60
C TYR A 659 3.81 -7.59 6.02
N PHE A 660 4.87 -8.37 5.83
CA PHE A 660 6.26 -7.94 6.00
C PHE A 660 6.89 -7.77 4.63
N ASP A 661 7.21 -6.52 4.27
CA ASP A 661 7.71 -6.14 2.96
C ASP A 661 6.88 -6.74 1.81
N TYR A 662 7.47 -7.62 1.00
CA TYR A 662 6.86 -8.22 -0.20
C TYR A 662 6.40 -9.66 0.02
N ASN A 663 6.40 -10.14 1.26
CA ASN A 663 6.06 -11.51 1.60
C ASN A 663 4.55 -11.74 1.66
N ALA A 664 4.15 -13.01 1.58
CA ALA A 664 2.78 -13.42 1.86
C ALA A 664 2.40 -13.04 3.30
N PRO A 665 1.12 -12.68 3.56
CA PRO A 665 0.73 -12.23 4.88
C PRO A 665 0.72 -13.38 5.89
N ILE A 666 1.13 -13.07 7.12
CA ILE A 666 0.84 -13.89 8.29
C ILE A 666 -0.57 -13.52 8.76
N ILE A 667 -1.46 -14.51 8.79
CA ILE A 667 -2.85 -14.32 9.21
C ILE A 667 -2.93 -14.56 10.70
N THR A 668 -3.45 -13.60 11.46
CA THR A 668 -3.64 -13.76 12.91
C THR A 668 -4.70 -14.82 13.22
N ASN A 669 -4.78 -15.23 14.48
CA ASN A 669 -5.97 -15.91 14.99
C ASN A 669 -7.25 -15.08 14.72
N THR A 670 -8.39 -15.78 14.63
CA THR A 670 -9.71 -15.13 14.67
C THR A 670 -10.14 -15.02 16.12
N TYR A 671 -10.28 -13.80 16.63
CA TYR A 671 -10.76 -13.54 17.99
C TYR A 671 -12.27 -13.28 17.95
N THR A 672 -13.04 -13.97 18.79
CA THR A 672 -14.50 -13.88 18.83
C THR A 672 -14.97 -13.43 20.21
N THR A 673 -15.82 -12.41 20.22
CA THR A 673 -16.51 -11.92 21.42
C THR A 673 -18.01 -12.13 21.25
N THR A 674 -18.67 -12.66 22.29
CA THR A 674 -20.11 -12.95 22.29
C THR A 674 -20.84 -11.97 23.20
N VAL A 675 -21.97 -11.45 22.73
CA VAL A 675 -22.87 -10.63 23.53
C VAL A 675 -23.68 -11.54 24.43
N GLN A 676 -23.64 -11.32 25.74
CA GLN A 676 -24.43 -12.07 26.70
C GLN A 676 -25.28 -11.16 27.58
N ASN A 677 -26.42 -11.70 28.00
CA ASN A 677 -27.15 -11.16 29.12
C ASN A 677 -26.41 -11.52 30.40
N ILE A 678 -25.44 -10.70 30.77
CA ILE A 678 -24.83 -10.79 32.08
C ILE A 678 -25.89 -10.27 33.06
N LEU A 679 -26.60 -11.19 33.73
CA LEU A 679 -27.29 -10.84 34.97
C LEU A 679 -26.20 -10.26 35.87
N ALA A 680 -26.38 -9.01 36.33
CA ALA A 680 -25.50 -8.38 37.30
C ALA A 680 -25.66 -9.04 38.68
N ALA A 681 -25.46 -10.35 38.75
CA ALA A 681 -25.05 -11.04 39.95
C ALA A 681 -23.56 -11.26 39.79
N SER A 682 -22.76 -10.30 40.30
CA SER A 682 -21.45 -10.67 40.81
C SER A 682 -21.64 -11.96 41.61
N GLU A 683 -20.86 -13.00 41.30
CA GLU A 683 -20.88 -14.24 42.06
C GLU A 683 -20.77 -13.89 43.54
N VAL A 684 -21.89 -13.92 44.25
CA VAL A 684 -21.90 -13.92 45.69
C VAL A 684 -21.25 -15.25 46.04
N ILE A 685 -19.96 -15.18 46.34
CA ILE A 685 -19.26 -16.26 47.03
C ILE A 685 -20.14 -16.60 48.23
N ASN A 686 -20.81 -17.75 48.15
CA ASN A 686 -21.53 -18.34 49.27
C ASN A 686 -20.49 -18.81 50.30
N THR A 687 -19.86 -17.88 51.00
CA THR A 687 -19.25 -18.19 52.30
C THR A 687 -20.39 -18.38 53.29
N LYS A 688 -20.68 -19.65 53.57
CA LYS A 688 -21.55 -20.07 54.67
C LYS A 688 -21.22 -19.31 55.97
N ASN A 689 -22.28 -18.80 56.61
CA ASN A 689 -22.54 -18.74 58.07
C ASN A 689 -22.42 -17.45 58.91
N ASP A 690 -22.09 -16.26 58.39
CA ASP A 690 -22.02 -15.06 59.27
C ASP A 690 -23.22 -14.11 59.22
N PHE A 691 -24.08 -14.22 58.20
CA PHE A 691 -25.21 -13.31 58.02
C PHE A 691 -26.50 -14.02 57.62
N SER A 692 -27.61 -13.63 58.26
CA SER A 692 -28.96 -14.09 57.90
C SER A 692 -30.02 -13.04 58.22
N ILE A 693 -31.19 -13.16 57.60
CA ILE A 693 -32.35 -12.31 57.88
C ILE A 693 -33.53 -13.18 58.36
N TYR A 694 -34.28 -12.69 59.34
CA TYR A 694 -35.42 -13.43 59.91
C TYR A 694 -36.42 -12.49 60.61
N PRO A 695 -37.69 -12.89 60.78
CA PRO A 695 -38.32 -14.02 60.12
C PRO A 695 -38.47 -13.77 58.62
N ASN A 696 -38.46 -14.82 57.81
CA ASN A 696 -38.76 -14.77 56.39
C ASN A 696 -39.65 -15.98 56.06
N PRO A 697 -40.98 -15.83 55.86
CA PRO A 697 -41.70 -14.56 55.64
C PRO A 697 -41.79 -13.63 56.86
N VAL A 698 -41.84 -12.32 56.63
CA VAL A 698 -41.89 -11.25 57.64
C VAL A 698 -43.24 -10.52 57.62
N GLN A 699 -43.76 -10.15 58.79
CA GLN A 699 -44.92 -9.26 58.91
C GLN A 699 -44.47 -7.81 59.05
N ASP A 700 -43.89 -7.41 60.18
CA ASP A 700 -43.63 -5.99 60.45
C ASP A 700 -42.15 -5.63 60.54
N ILE A 701 -41.31 -6.50 61.10
CA ILE A 701 -39.91 -6.19 61.37
C ILE A 701 -39.02 -7.35 60.92
N LEU A 702 -38.05 -7.03 60.07
CA LEU A 702 -37.02 -7.94 59.60
C LEU A 702 -35.74 -7.74 60.43
N TYR A 703 -35.30 -8.77 61.12
CA TYR A 703 -34.05 -8.79 61.90
C TYR A 703 -32.90 -9.31 61.05
N ILE A 704 -31.72 -8.74 61.27
CA ILE A 704 -30.47 -9.07 60.59
C ILE A 704 -29.55 -9.71 61.64
N ARG A 705 -29.20 -10.99 61.46
CA ARG A 705 -28.13 -11.62 62.23
C ARG A 705 -26.81 -11.28 61.55
N SER A 706 -25.88 -10.68 62.28
CA SER A 706 -24.57 -10.29 61.80
C SER A 706 -23.56 -10.19 62.95
N ASN A 707 -22.31 -10.57 62.68
CA ASN A 707 -21.17 -10.30 63.56
C ASN A 707 -20.58 -8.88 63.38
N ASP A 708 -20.93 -8.19 62.29
CA ASP A 708 -20.47 -6.83 61.97
C ASP A 708 -21.59 -5.79 62.23
N GLU A 709 -21.20 -4.55 62.50
CA GLU A 709 -22.16 -3.45 62.65
C GLU A 709 -22.82 -3.12 61.29
N VAL A 710 -24.14 -3.28 61.20
CA VAL A 710 -24.92 -2.91 60.02
C VAL A 710 -25.21 -1.41 60.06
N THR A 711 -24.73 -0.67 59.07
CA THR A 711 -24.86 0.80 59.01
C THR A 711 -26.08 1.24 58.22
N LYS A 712 -26.43 0.50 57.16
CA LYS A 712 -27.49 0.87 56.21
C LYS A 712 -28.14 -0.37 55.59
N ALA A 713 -29.43 -0.27 55.27
CA ALA A 713 -30.15 -1.23 54.46
C ALA A 713 -30.96 -0.52 53.37
N GLU A 714 -31.03 -1.14 52.20
CA GLU A 714 -31.83 -0.68 51.05
C GLU A 714 -32.79 -1.79 50.64
N ILE A 715 -34.06 -1.45 50.47
CA ILE A 715 -35.11 -2.38 50.05
C ILE A 715 -35.48 -2.07 48.62
N TYR A 716 -35.56 -3.11 47.80
CA TYR A 716 -35.89 -3.07 46.39
C TYR A 716 -37.15 -3.90 46.12
N ASP A 717 -37.95 -3.47 45.14
CA ASP A 717 -39.01 -4.33 44.59
C ASP A 717 -38.42 -5.46 43.73
N ALA A 718 -39.27 -6.40 43.33
CA ALA A 718 -38.87 -7.54 42.49
C ALA A 718 -38.30 -7.15 41.12
N THR A 719 -38.47 -5.89 40.68
CA THR A 719 -37.90 -5.35 39.43
C THR A 719 -36.57 -4.65 39.63
N GLY A 720 -36.05 -4.60 40.87
CA GLY A 720 -34.75 -3.99 41.19
C GLY A 720 -34.80 -2.47 41.40
N ARG A 721 -35.98 -1.86 41.54
CA ARG A 721 -36.12 -0.44 41.88
C ARG A 721 -36.06 -0.27 43.41
N ILE A 722 -35.26 0.70 43.86
CA ILE A 722 -35.14 1.06 45.29
C ILE A 722 -36.48 1.62 45.77
N LEU A 723 -37.06 0.99 46.78
CA LEU A 723 -38.25 1.45 47.49
C LEU A 723 -37.89 2.32 48.69
N ARG A 724 -36.80 1.97 49.39
CA ARG A 724 -36.38 2.68 50.61
C ARG A 724 -34.90 2.46 50.91
N THR A 725 -34.26 3.49 51.45
CA THR A 725 -32.95 3.45 52.10
C THR A 725 -33.09 3.85 53.56
N THR A 726 -32.63 3.02 54.49
CA THR A 726 -32.75 3.23 55.94
C THR A 726 -31.41 3.00 56.63
N GLY A 727 -31.07 3.89 57.57
CA GLY A 727 -29.99 3.64 58.53
C GLY A 727 -30.44 2.59 59.55
N VAL A 728 -29.64 1.54 59.76
CA VAL A 728 -30.03 0.41 60.62
C VAL A 728 -29.60 0.66 62.06
N LYS A 729 -30.52 0.52 63.01
CA LYS A 729 -30.23 0.53 64.45
C LYS A 729 -30.68 -0.81 65.05
N ASN A 730 -29.89 -1.38 65.94
CA ASN A 730 -30.14 -2.68 66.59
C ASN A 730 -30.36 -3.84 65.59
N ASN A 731 -29.70 -3.80 64.42
CA ASN A 731 -29.79 -4.83 63.38
C ASN A 731 -31.24 -5.23 63.00
N SER A 732 -32.15 -4.26 62.96
CA SER A 732 -33.54 -4.49 62.56
C SER A 732 -34.04 -3.43 61.58
N VAL A 733 -34.94 -3.82 60.69
CA VAL A 733 -35.53 -2.97 59.66
C VAL A 733 -37.04 -3.18 59.69
N SER A 734 -37.80 -2.10 59.93
CA SER A 734 -39.26 -2.15 59.77
C SER A 734 -39.61 -2.29 58.29
N VAL A 735 -40.57 -3.14 57.99
CA VAL A 735 -41.13 -3.45 56.66
C VAL A 735 -42.66 -3.48 56.67
N SER A 736 -43.28 -3.00 57.75
CA SER A 736 -44.74 -3.01 57.96
C SER A 736 -45.53 -2.23 56.90
N ASP A 737 -44.88 -1.25 56.25
CA ASP A 737 -45.46 -0.40 55.23
C ASP A 737 -45.40 -1.01 53.81
N LEU A 738 -44.68 -2.12 53.63
CA LEU A 738 -44.63 -2.83 52.36
C LEU A 738 -45.89 -3.69 52.17
N LYS A 739 -46.39 -3.76 50.94
CA LYS A 739 -47.48 -4.68 50.57
C LYS A 739 -46.97 -6.12 50.54
N THR A 740 -47.85 -7.11 50.73
CA THR A 740 -47.53 -8.54 50.56
C THR A 740 -46.84 -8.78 49.21
N GLY A 741 -45.69 -9.46 49.22
CA GLY A 741 -44.89 -9.68 48.01
C GLY A 741 -43.42 -10.04 48.28
N ASN A 742 -42.67 -10.25 47.20
CA ASN A 742 -41.24 -10.56 47.23
C ASN A 742 -40.40 -9.29 47.10
N TYR A 743 -39.41 -9.15 47.97
CA TYR A 743 -38.52 -7.99 48.02
C TYR A 743 -37.07 -8.43 48.14
N ILE A 744 -36.17 -7.54 47.74
CA ILE A 744 -34.73 -7.70 47.91
C ILE A 744 -34.26 -6.67 48.94
N ILE A 745 -33.43 -7.09 49.90
CA ILE A 745 -32.77 -6.18 50.83
C ILE A 745 -31.26 -6.25 50.64
N LYS A 746 -30.63 -5.09 50.44
CA LYS A 746 -29.18 -4.91 50.37
C LYS A 746 -28.70 -4.28 51.66
N ILE A 747 -27.80 -4.96 52.36
CA ILE A 747 -27.31 -4.64 53.70
C ILE A 747 -25.86 -4.20 53.58
N PHE A 748 -25.53 -3.07 54.21
CA PHE A 748 -24.20 -2.47 54.18
C PHE A 748 -23.59 -2.49 55.58
N THR A 749 -22.33 -2.91 55.66
CA THR A 749 -21.45 -2.75 56.83
C THR A 749 -20.28 -1.84 56.45
N LYS A 750 -19.36 -1.58 57.39
CA LYS A 750 -18.17 -0.75 57.11
C LYS A 750 -17.22 -1.36 56.05
N SER A 751 -17.25 -2.68 55.87
CA SER A 751 -16.30 -3.41 55.02
C SER A 751 -16.95 -4.30 53.97
N LYS A 752 -18.27 -4.55 54.05
CA LYS A 752 -18.98 -5.51 53.18
C LYS A 752 -20.36 -5.00 52.80
N THR A 753 -20.85 -5.50 51.68
CA THR A 753 -22.24 -5.33 51.24
C THR A 753 -22.80 -6.69 50.85
N MET A 754 -24.02 -7.01 51.28
CA MET A 754 -24.68 -8.28 50.97
C MET A 754 -26.13 -8.07 50.57
N THR A 755 -26.69 -9.03 49.84
CA THR A 755 -28.04 -8.95 49.30
C THR A 755 -28.81 -10.23 49.67
N TYR A 756 -30.01 -10.06 50.23
CA TYR A 756 -30.92 -11.15 50.59
C TYR A 756 -32.30 -10.93 50.00
N GLN A 757 -33.05 -12.02 49.78
CA GLN A 757 -34.46 -11.98 49.42
C GLN A 757 -35.33 -12.23 50.64
N PHE A 758 -36.44 -11.50 50.76
CA PHE A 758 -37.45 -11.75 51.78
C PHE A 758 -38.87 -11.61 51.25
N ILE A 759 -39.79 -12.33 51.89
CA ILE A 759 -41.21 -12.35 51.58
C ILE A 759 -41.94 -11.54 52.64
N LYS A 760 -42.60 -10.46 52.25
CA LYS A 760 -43.58 -9.77 53.10
C LYS A 760 -44.88 -10.57 53.06
N ALA A 761 -45.26 -11.13 54.20
CA ALA A 761 -46.55 -11.79 54.39
C ALA A 761 -47.67 -10.75 54.49
#